data_AF-A0A7G5F5Y7-F1
#
_entry.id   AF-A0A7G5F5Y7-F1
#
_cell.length_a   1.000
_cell.length_b   1.000
_cell.length_c   1.000
_cell.angle_alpha   90.00
_cell.angle_beta   90.00
_cell.angle_gamma   90.00
#
_symmetry.space_group_name_H-M   'P 1'
#
loop_
_entity.id
_entity.type
_entity.pdbx_description
1 polymer ?
#
loop_
_entity_poly.entity_id
_entity_poly.type
_entity_poly.pdbx_seq_one_letter_code
_entity_poly.pdbx_strand_id
1 'polypeptide(L)'
;MGETMIHSNLLNEVASIGLVDPLWYAKEYPDVVKTGIDPVEHYIKYGFYLKRKPSSTFNIDNYKEITNLTELCKIVANNNLKKNLIKINNIPQLKNTTSCRGYFDSLSTTELRGWAIDEMHPGKPVSIDIYVDSNFLMQIKTDKSRGDLIRKGLPGQCAGFVLSFQEGILKNGSVIDLKFSGTNISLNKSNRIYKSEFRKNIYNSRYIDFLNSRQIRDVTVIVPIYNAYEAVKDCLNSLVKTLSRDVQVLMIDDCSPDKKISELLHEFNKEYGFTHVTNPVNLGYTKTVNKAIQLSNDNDVVLLNSDTVTTHRWLDSLKYVAYTRNQVATVTALSDNSGAFSVPEIGKYNEIKTGLTQEEHARLVTQNTFGNHITVPTGNGFCFYIRRDFLHEFGLFDEEKYPIGYGEENDLCMRAFRAGWSNLICDKSFVYHKRSQSFKDDKIKLMEAGAKQLRSDYPEYKKLTTRFHDVEFQLLRSNIRAALAKDNVVLPRALFVISTTTGGTPQTNLDLMRAISDKYSCFLLRCDKSTIYLSKLVSGELQTLEETHLGVSINALEHRSEEYDIIVAEILFKYKIELLHIRHIAWHSLNLPYIAKSMNIPVIYSMHDFYSICPTVTLSNESGKYCAGTCNNKSKDCKIALWEEDDIINLKNNYIHRWRDQFNDFLSYCDIVITTDNSAKKQICKIFPQLEEKFAVIPHGRDFPLMYPGEALDTRPEKIKVIVPGNISIAKGALLIKKMIEEDKQNLFEFHFLGKVASELNGLGIYHGTYTRDDVIEKIKSIKPHIGIVLSLWPETFCHTLTEMWAAGTPVVGIDLGAVGNRIRQTGAGWLVSSDITSHECKALIINAVTNKNIYNEKIKKLNTWQDSIGITNTTKWMSEQYVSLYKKLHVA
;
A
#
# COMPACT_ATOMS: atom_id res chain seq x y z
N MET A 1 -18.73 18.67 37.70
CA MET A 1 -18.14 18.08 36.47
C MET A 1 -18.84 16.80 36.01
N GLY A 2 -19.38 15.95 36.91
CA GLY A 2 -20.13 14.74 36.50
C GLY A 2 -21.50 15.00 35.85
N GLU A 3 -22.34 15.88 36.42
CA GLU A 3 -23.70 16.13 35.91
C GLU A 3 -23.72 16.88 34.57
N THR A 4 -22.81 17.83 34.35
CA THR A 4 -22.70 18.59 33.09
C THR A 4 -22.27 17.71 31.93
N MET A 5 -21.43 16.70 32.18
CA MET A 5 -20.93 15.75 31.18
C MET A 5 -22.00 14.68 30.84
N ILE A 6 -22.81 14.27 31.81
CA ILE A 6 -23.98 13.40 31.58
C ILE A 6 -25.06 14.14 30.79
N HIS A 7 -25.32 15.42 31.11
CA HIS A 7 -26.31 16.23 30.42
C HIS A 7 -25.88 16.54 28.97
N SER A 8 -24.61 16.82 28.70
CA SER A 8 -24.11 17.02 27.32
C SER A 8 -24.19 15.75 26.50
N ASN A 9 -23.90 14.59 27.11
CA ASN A 9 -23.99 13.29 26.43
C ASN A 9 -25.44 12.95 26.07
N LEU A 10 -26.40 13.18 26.99
CA LEU A 10 -27.81 12.92 26.73
C LEU A 10 -28.41 13.89 25.70
N LEU A 11 -27.94 15.13 25.67
CA LEU A 11 -28.38 16.15 24.70
C LEU A 11 -27.92 15.79 23.28
N ASN A 12 -26.68 15.34 23.15
CA ASN A 12 -26.16 14.79 21.88
C ASN A 12 -26.89 13.49 21.49
N GLU A 13 -27.21 12.61 22.44
CA GLU A 13 -27.91 11.36 22.18
C GLU A 13 -29.34 11.62 21.66
N VAL A 14 -30.13 12.45 22.35
CA VAL A 14 -31.51 12.82 21.95
C VAL A 14 -31.53 13.55 20.60
N ALA A 15 -30.57 14.44 20.35
CA ALA A 15 -30.44 15.13 19.08
C ALA A 15 -30.05 14.18 17.93
N SER A 16 -29.09 13.28 18.16
CA SER A 16 -28.59 12.34 17.16
C SER A 16 -29.63 11.32 16.70
N ILE A 17 -30.54 10.88 17.59
CA ILE A 17 -31.60 9.93 17.25
C ILE A 17 -32.86 10.61 16.69
N GLY A 18 -32.89 11.94 16.61
CA GLY A 18 -34.02 12.72 16.12
C GLY A 18 -35.31 12.52 16.92
N LEU A 19 -35.19 12.29 18.23
CA LEU A 19 -36.36 12.01 19.09
C LEU A 19 -37.31 13.21 19.15
N VAL A 20 -36.74 14.42 19.25
CA VAL A 20 -37.46 15.70 19.34
C VAL A 20 -37.41 16.42 18.00
N ASP A 21 -38.56 16.83 17.47
CA ASP A 21 -38.67 17.77 16.35
C ASP A 21 -38.77 19.18 16.95
N PRO A 22 -37.70 20.00 16.95
CA PRO A 22 -37.68 21.25 17.72
C PRO A 22 -38.72 22.26 17.23
N LEU A 23 -38.96 22.31 15.91
CA LEU A 23 -39.90 23.25 15.31
C LEU A 23 -41.34 22.86 15.63
N TRP A 24 -41.67 21.57 15.52
CA TRP A 24 -42.98 21.08 15.90
C TRP A 24 -43.20 21.17 17.42
N TYR A 25 -42.21 20.82 18.23
CA TYR A 25 -42.30 20.81 19.69
C TYR A 25 -42.53 22.21 20.25
N ALA A 26 -41.80 23.22 19.74
CA ALA A 26 -42.00 24.62 20.11
C ALA A 26 -43.38 25.16 19.68
N LYS A 27 -43.91 24.66 18.56
CA LYS A 27 -45.24 25.05 18.05
C LYS A 27 -46.37 24.41 18.86
N GLU A 28 -46.24 23.14 19.21
CA GLU A 28 -47.23 22.36 19.97
C GLU A 28 -47.27 22.77 21.45
N TYR A 29 -46.13 23.18 22.00
CA TYR A 29 -46.00 23.62 23.39
C TYR A 29 -45.51 25.07 23.46
N PRO A 30 -46.40 26.06 23.30
CA PRO A 30 -46.02 27.48 23.26
C PRO A 30 -45.37 28.00 24.55
N ASP A 31 -45.52 27.29 25.67
CA ASP A 31 -44.84 27.61 26.93
C ASP A 31 -43.33 27.36 26.85
N VAL A 32 -42.87 26.40 26.04
CA VAL A 32 -41.45 26.16 25.76
C VAL A 32 -40.79 27.42 25.19
N VAL A 33 -41.45 28.07 24.22
CA VAL A 33 -40.96 29.31 23.60
C VAL A 33 -40.84 30.44 24.63
N LYS A 34 -41.73 30.48 25.63
CA LYS A 34 -41.68 31.48 26.71
C LYS A 34 -40.54 31.22 27.71
N THR A 35 -40.05 29.99 27.82
CA THR A 35 -38.90 29.68 28.70
C THR A 35 -37.56 30.13 28.13
N GLY A 36 -37.47 30.33 26.81
CA GLY A 36 -36.20 30.62 26.12
C GLY A 36 -35.20 29.45 26.07
N ILE A 37 -35.57 28.27 26.59
CA ILE A 37 -34.75 27.06 26.56
C ILE A 37 -34.90 26.39 25.19
N ASP A 38 -33.81 25.85 24.64
CA ASP A 38 -33.86 25.07 23.39
C ASP A 38 -34.89 23.93 23.50
N PRO A 39 -35.75 23.68 22.49
CA PRO A 39 -36.80 22.66 22.57
C PRO A 39 -36.30 21.24 22.91
N VAL A 40 -35.10 20.85 22.47
CA VAL A 40 -34.50 19.55 22.79
C VAL A 40 -34.06 19.52 24.25
N GLU A 41 -33.40 20.59 24.70
CA GLU A 41 -33.00 20.75 26.09
C GLU A 41 -34.22 20.80 27.04
N HIS A 42 -35.27 21.51 26.64
CA HIS A 42 -36.52 21.58 27.38
C HIS A 42 -37.20 20.22 27.46
N TYR A 43 -37.20 19.44 26.37
CA TYR A 43 -37.75 18.10 26.39
C TYR A 43 -37.01 17.17 27.37
N ILE A 44 -35.67 17.25 27.39
CA ILE A 44 -34.84 16.46 28.30
C ILE A 44 -35.11 16.82 29.76
N LYS A 45 -35.12 18.13 30.08
CA LYS A 45 -35.28 18.60 31.47
C LYS A 45 -36.69 18.42 32.00
N TYR A 46 -37.71 18.63 31.16
CA TYR A 46 -39.10 18.73 31.61
C TYR A 46 -40.05 17.92 30.74
N GLY A 47 -39.92 18.01 29.41
CA GLY A 47 -40.91 17.45 28.48
C GLY A 47 -41.15 15.96 28.61
N PHE A 48 -40.09 15.16 28.80
CA PHE A 48 -40.19 13.72 29.02
C PHE A 48 -41.00 13.40 30.29
N TYR A 49 -40.65 14.04 31.41
CA TYR A 49 -41.31 13.81 32.70
C TYR A 49 -42.74 14.35 32.74
N LEU A 50 -43.03 15.39 31.96
CA LEU A 50 -44.36 15.93 31.74
C LEU A 50 -45.19 15.11 30.74
N LYS A 51 -44.66 13.99 30.23
CA LYS A 51 -45.31 13.13 29.21
C LYS A 51 -45.75 13.92 27.97
N ARG A 52 -44.93 14.88 27.54
CA ARG A 52 -45.14 15.61 26.28
C ARG A 52 -44.70 14.72 25.11
N LYS A 53 -45.34 14.89 23.96
CA LYS A 53 -44.90 14.24 22.72
C LYS A 53 -43.67 15.00 22.20
N PRO A 54 -42.54 14.36 21.91
CA PRO A 54 -41.35 15.05 21.40
C PRO A 54 -41.45 15.41 19.90
N SER A 55 -42.31 14.74 19.13
CA SER A 55 -42.56 15.04 17.72
C SER A 55 -43.97 14.63 17.30
N SER A 56 -44.43 15.14 16.15
CA SER A 56 -45.77 14.86 15.59
C SER A 56 -46.03 13.37 15.31
N THR A 57 -44.97 12.61 15.07
CA THR A 57 -45.03 11.17 14.74
C THR A 57 -44.80 10.26 15.94
N PHE A 58 -44.50 10.83 17.12
CA PHE A 58 -44.22 10.07 18.33
C PHE A 58 -45.52 9.62 19.01
N ASN A 59 -45.76 8.31 19.03
CA ASN A 59 -46.88 7.74 19.77
C ASN A 59 -46.46 7.42 21.22
N ILE A 60 -46.89 8.28 22.15
CA ILE A 60 -46.55 8.17 23.56
C ILE A 60 -47.18 6.94 24.24
N ASP A 61 -48.28 6.41 23.69
CA ASP A 61 -48.98 5.25 24.26
C ASP A 61 -48.11 3.99 24.25
N ASN A 62 -47.19 3.89 23.29
CA ASN A 62 -46.26 2.76 23.15
C ASN A 62 -45.16 2.71 24.22
N TYR A 63 -45.03 3.78 25.03
CA TYR A 63 -43.90 3.98 25.94
C TYR A 63 -44.36 4.40 27.35
N LYS A 64 -45.64 4.19 27.67
CA LYS A 64 -46.28 4.62 28.93
C LYS A 64 -45.62 4.09 30.21
N GLU A 65 -44.96 2.93 30.13
CA GLU A 65 -44.28 2.28 31.26
C GLU A 65 -42.81 2.71 31.42
N ILE A 66 -42.24 3.46 30.47
CA ILE A 66 -40.85 3.92 30.53
C ILE A 66 -40.75 5.15 31.43
N THR A 67 -39.96 5.03 32.51
CA THR A 67 -39.74 6.10 33.50
C THR A 67 -38.38 6.78 33.36
N ASN A 68 -37.52 6.28 32.46
CA ASN A 68 -36.16 6.75 32.25
C ASN A 68 -35.93 7.20 30.79
N LEU A 69 -35.48 8.45 30.60
CA LEU A 69 -35.24 9.03 29.27
C LEU A 69 -34.12 8.30 28.52
N THR A 70 -33.06 7.86 29.20
CA THR A 70 -31.97 7.11 28.57
C THR A 70 -32.44 5.74 28.07
N GLU A 71 -33.39 5.12 28.76
CA GLU A 71 -34.01 3.86 28.31
C GLU A 71 -34.93 4.09 27.10
N LEU A 72 -35.69 5.20 27.10
CA LEU A 72 -36.45 5.62 25.92
C LEU A 72 -35.51 5.88 24.73
N CYS A 73 -34.39 6.58 24.93
CA CYS A 73 -33.39 6.83 23.89
C CYS A 73 -32.85 5.51 23.31
N LYS A 74 -32.54 4.52 24.14
CA LYS A 74 -32.08 3.19 23.69
C LYS A 74 -33.14 2.46 22.87
N ILE A 75 -34.39 2.48 23.31
CA ILE A 75 -35.50 1.80 22.61
C ILE A 75 -35.81 2.51 21.29
N VAL A 76 -35.83 3.84 21.28
CA VAL A 76 -36.05 4.64 20.06
C VAL A 76 -34.87 4.51 19.12
N ALA A 77 -33.63 4.49 19.62
CA ALA A 77 -32.43 4.21 18.81
C ALA A 77 -32.50 2.81 18.20
N ASN A 78 -32.91 1.78 18.96
CA ASN A 78 -33.11 0.42 18.45
C ASN A 78 -34.27 0.31 17.45
N ASN A 79 -35.36 1.05 17.66
CA ASN A 79 -36.48 1.10 16.71
C ASN A 79 -36.12 1.92 15.46
N ASN A 80 -35.30 2.95 15.59
CA ASN A 80 -34.72 3.70 14.48
C ASN A 80 -33.65 2.88 13.77
N LEU A 81 -32.89 2.02 14.46
CA LEU A 81 -31.98 1.03 13.87
C LEU A 81 -32.76 -0.07 13.16
N LYS A 82 -33.87 -0.56 13.69
CA LYS A 82 -34.77 -1.48 12.96
C LYS A 82 -35.43 -0.79 11.78
N LYS A 83 -35.90 0.46 11.93
CA LYS A 83 -36.40 1.29 10.81
C LYS A 83 -35.30 1.66 9.83
N ASN A 84 -34.04 1.77 10.25
CA ASN A 84 -32.88 2.05 9.41
C ASN A 84 -32.33 0.79 8.77
N LEU A 85 -32.46 -0.39 9.38
CA LEU A 85 -32.27 -1.69 8.74
C LEU A 85 -33.38 -1.94 7.72
N ILE A 86 -34.62 -1.52 8.03
CA ILE A 86 -35.75 -1.52 7.10
C ILE A 86 -35.60 -0.40 6.04
N LYS A 87 -34.91 0.72 6.32
CA LYS A 87 -34.63 1.79 5.33
C LYS A 87 -33.36 1.55 4.51
N ILE A 88 -32.36 0.84 5.04
CA ILE A 88 -31.23 0.25 4.30
C ILE A 88 -31.77 -0.86 3.39
N ASN A 89 -32.89 -1.50 3.78
CA ASN A 89 -33.69 -2.36 2.91
C ASN A 89 -34.80 -1.62 2.12
N ASN A 90 -34.95 -0.30 2.29
CA ASN A 90 -35.69 0.54 1.34
C ASN A 90 -34.69 1.18 0.37
N ILE A 91 -33.93 0.33 -0.30
CA ILE A 91 -33.72 0.52 -1.74
C ILE A 91 -35.13 0.80 -2.29
N PRO A 92 -35.39 1.91 -3.00
CA PRO A 92 -36.66 2.06 -3.69
C PRO A 92 -36.90 0.75 -4.42
N GLN A 93 -37.96 0.00 -4.08
CA GLN A 93 -38.18 -1.30 -4.72
C GLN A 93 -38.25 -1.01 -6.21
N LEU A 94 -37.18 -1.36 -6.90
CA LEU A 94 -37.00 -1.00 -8.28
C LEU A 94 -38.14 -1.67 -9.03
N LYS A 95 -38.93 -0.87 -9.75
CA LYS A 95 -40.10 -1.41 -10.44
C LYS A 95 -39.64 -2.48 -11.41
N ASN A 96 -40.39 -3.58 -11.47
CA ASN A 96 -40.21 -4.64 -12.48
C ASN A 96 -41.07 -4.41 -13.72
N THR A 97 -41.67 -3.22 -13.84
CA THR A 97 -42.45 -2.78 -14.99
C THR A 97 -42.03 -1.37 -15.38
N THR A 98 -42.09 -1.07 -16.67
CA THR A 98 -41.81 0.25 -17.22
C THR A 98 -42.66 0.48 -18.46
N SER A 99 -43.15 1.70 -18.67
CA SER A 99 -43.74 2.16 -19.94
C SER A 99 -42.68 2.54 -20.97
N CYS A 100 -41.40 2.46 -20.60
CA CYS A 100 -40.31 2.87 -21.46
C CYS A 100 -39.81 1.73 -22.34
N ARG A 101 -39.44 2.05 -23.57
CA ARG A 101 -38.67 1.16 -24.46
C ARG A 101 -37.34 1.80 -24.79
N GLY A 102 -36.31 0.99 -24.95
CA GLY A 102 -34.97 1.50 -25.22
C GLY A 102 -34.02 0.41 -25.66
N TYR A 103 -32.95 0.83 -26.31
CA TYR A 103 -31.96 -0.03 -26.93
C TYR A 103 -30.57 0.55 -26.68
N PHE A 104 -29.65 -0.31 -26.24
CA PHE A 104 -28.24 0.00 -26.19
C PHE A 104 -27.65 -0.27 -27.58
N ASP A 105 -27.32 0.76 -28.38
CA ASP A 105 -26.91 0.61 -29.78
C ASP A 105 -25.47 0.10 -29.88
N SER A 106 -24.53 0.83 -29.28
CA SER A 106 -23.09 0.59 -29.42
C SER A 106 -22.33 0.90 -28.15
N LEU A 107 -21.28 0.11 -27.92
CA LEU A 107 -20.24 0.34 -26.92
C LEU A 107 -18.91 0.25 -27.66
N SER A 108 -18.19 1.37 -27.73
CA SER A 108 -16.84 1.47 -28.27
C SER A 108 -15.83 1.68 -27.13
N THR A 109 -14.55 1.84 -27.46
CA THR A 109 -13.50 2.05 -26.46
C THR A 109 -13.57 3.42 -25.78
N THR A 110 -14.23 4.41 -26.39
CA THR A 110 -14.32 5.80 -25.90
C THR A 110 -15.74 6.32 -25.75
N GLU A 111 -16.75 5.49 -26.03
CA GLU A 111 -18.12 5.98 -26.13
C GLU A 111 -19.17 4.88 -26.03
N LEU A 112 -20.30 5.20 -25.40
CA LEU A 112 -21.52 4.40 -25.43
C LEU A 112 -22.69 5.21 -25.99
N ARG A 113 -23.56 4.57 -26.77
CA ARG A 113 -24.73 5.21 -27.41
C ARG A 113 -25.96 4.33 -27.36
N GLY A 114 -27.13 4.95 -27.29
CA GLY A 114 -28.40 4.25 -27.40
C GLY A 114 -29.58 5.20 -27.53
N TRP A 115 -30.77 4.65 -27.31
CA TRP A 115 -31.99 5.43 -27.22
C TRP A 115 -32.98 4.85 -26.21
N ALA A 116 -33.87 5.69 -25.70
CA ALA A 116 -35.02 5.32 -24.89
C ALA A 116 -36.17 6.31 -25.10
N ILE A 117 -37.41 5.81 -25.03
CA ILE A 117 -38.65 6.59 -25.10
C ILE A 117 -39.59 6.13 -24.01
N ASP A 118 -40.41 7.04 -23.47
CA ASP A 118 -41.56 6.71 -22.62
C ASP A 118 -42.82 6.72 -23.50
N GLU A 119 -43.51 5.58 -23.59
CA GLU A 119 -44.72 5.46 -24.41
C GLU A 119 -45.91 6.21 -23.81
N MET A 120 -45.92 6.40 -22.49
CA MET A 120 -46.97 7.15 -21.80
C MET A 120 -46.74 8.67 -21.86
N HIS A 121 -45.49 9.09 -22.08
CA HIS A 121 -45.11 10.50 -22.19
C HIS A 121 -44.21 10.74 -23.42
N PRO A 122 -44.75 10.62 -24.65
CA PRO A 122 -43.98 10.78 -25.87
C PRO A 122 -43.25 12.13 -25.94
N GLY A 123 -42.00 12.11 -26.39
CA GLY A 123 -41.17 13.31 -26.58
C GLY A 123 -40.52 13.86 -25.31
N LYS A 124 -40.73 13.24 -24.15
CA LYS A 124 -40.01 13.57 -22.91
C LYS A 124 -38.69 12.80 -22.78
N PRO A 125 -37.64 13.42 -22.22
CA PRO A 125 -36.41 12.71 -21.85
C PRO A 125 -36.66 11.55 -20.88
N VAL A 126 -36.08 10.40 -21.17
CA VAL A 126 -36.03 9.23 -20.28
C VAL A 126 -34.71 9.23 -19.52
N SER A 127 -34.74 8.91 -18.23
CA SER A 127 -33.52 8.78 -17.42
C SER A 127 -33.04 7.33 -17.44
N ILE A 128 -31.74 7.14 -17.67
CA ILE A 128 -31.06 5.84 -17.76
C ILE A 128 -29.96 5.78 -16.71
N ASP A 129 -29.98 4.74 -15.88
CA ASP A 129 -28.93 4.43 -14.92
C ASP A 129 -27.88 3.52 -15.57
N ILE A 130 -26.61 3.86 -15.42
CA ILE A 130 -25.46 3.11 -15.93
C ILE A 130 -24.81 2.37 -14.77
N TYR A 131 -24.58 1.06 -14.93
CA TYR A 131 -23.89 0.21 -13.99
C TYR A 131 -22.63 -0.39 -14.63
N VAL A 132 -21.55 -0.46 -13.86
CA VAL A 132 -20.29 -1.12 -14.22
C VAL A 132 -20.01 -2.21 -13.19
N ASP A 133 -19.92 -3.46 -13.63
CA ASP A 133 -19.71 -4.63 -12.76
C ASP A 133 -20.69 -4.65 -11.57
N SER A 134 -21.97 -4.38 -11.88
CA SER A 134 -23.10 -4.27 -10.93
C SER A 134 -23.07 -3.07 -9.97
N ASN A 135 -22.06 -2.19 -10.04
CA ASN A 135 -22.01 -0.96 -9.25
C ASN A 135 -22.64 0.19 -10.02
N PHE A 136 -23.53 0.95 -9.38
CA PHE A 136 -24.09 2.15 -9.99
C PHE A 136 -22.98 3.18 -10.26
N LEU A 137 -22.87 3.61 -11.51
CA LEU A 137 -21.90 4.59 -11.95
C LEU A 137 -22.53 5.99 -11.96
N MET A 138 -23.54 6.19 -12.81
CA MET A 138 -24.16 7.49 -13.02
C MET A 138 -25.53 7.35 -13.69
N GLN A 139 -26.31 8.45 -13.68
CA GLN A 139 -27.54 8.59 -14.44
C GLN A 139 -27.34 9.57 -15.60
N ILE A 140 -27.86 9.20 -16.77
CA ILE A 140 -27.91 10.05 -17.97
C ILE A 140 -29.37 10.26 -18.41
N LYS A 141 -29.62 11.24 -19.29
CA LYS A 141 -30.94 11.48 -19.88
C LYS A 141 -30.87 11.40 -21.39
N THR A 142 -31.99 11.03 -22.02
CA THR A 142 -32.14 11.11 -23.47
C THR A 142 -32.40 12.55 -23.90
N ASP A 143 -31.42 13.18 -24.52
CA ASP A 143 -31.44 14.59 -24.90
C ASP A 143 -31.15 14.81 -26.40
N LYS A 144 -30.90 13.74 -27.16
CA LYS A 144 -30.59 13.80 -28.59
C LYS A 144 -31.78 13.38 -29.46
N SER A 145 -31.87 14.00 -30.64
CA SER A 145 -32.83 13.59 -31.65
C SER A 145 -32.39 12.31 -32.38
N ARG A 146 -33.36 11.46 -32.73
CA ARG A 146 -33.21 10.18 -33.42
C ARG A 146 -34.10 10.13 -34.65
N GLY A 147 -33.56 10.60 -35.76
CA GLY A 147 -34.29 10.67 -37.04
C GLY A 147 -34.74 9.30 -37.56
N ASP A 148 -34.02 8.23 -37.23
CA ASP A 148 -34.41 6.84 -37.52
C ASP A 148 -35.68 6.40 -36.77
N LEU A 149 -35.86 6.83 -35.52
CA LEU A 149 -37.08 6.59 -34.76
C LEU A 149 -38.25 7.44 -35.29
N ILE A 150 -37.99 8.71 -35.62
CA ILE A 150 -39.00 9.62 -36.20
C ILE A 150 -39.54 9.05 -37.51
N ARG A 151 -38.66 8.55 -38.40
CA ARG A 151 -39.07 7.91 -39.67
C ARG A 151 -39.92 6.66 -39.48
N LYS A 152 -39.82 6.00 -38.31
CA LYS A 152 -40.64 4.84 -37.94
C LYS A 152 -41.91 5.19 -37.17
N GLY A 153 -42.25 6.49 -37.08
CA GLY A 153 -43.43 6.96 -36.36
C GLY A 153 -43.28 6.96 -34.83
N LEU A 154 -42.06 6.82 -34.31
CA LEU A 154 -41.77 6.85 -32.87
C LEU A 154 -41.35 8.26 -32.42
N PRO A 155 -41.58 8.63 -31.15
CA PRO A 155 -41.21 9.94 -30.60
C PRO A 155 -39.68 10.07 -30.43
N GLY A 156 -38.99 10.37 -31.52
CA GLY A 156 -37.53 10.42 -31.58
C GLY A 156 -36.89 11.77 -31.24
N GLN A 157 -37.65 12.81 -30.88
CA GLN A 157 -37.12 14.17 -30.71
C GLN A 157 -36.12 14.30 -29.55
N CYS A 158 -36.36 13.58 -28.44
CA CYS A 158 -35.52 13.55 -27.23
C CYS A 158 -35.25 12.10 -26.80
N ALA A 159 -34.95 11.22 -27.76
CA ALA A 159 -34.89 9.78 -27.53
C ALA A 159 -33.46 9.22 -27.45
N GLY A 160 -32.49 9.89 -28.06
CA GLY A 160 -31.10 9.42 -28.12
C GLY A 160 -30.28 9.86 -26.92
N PHE A 161 -29.26 9.07 -26.60
CA PHE A 161 -28.20 9.44 -25.66
C PHE A 161 -26.83 8.99 -26.19
N VAL A 162 -25.80 9.76 -25.84
CA VAL A 162 -24.39 9.46 -26.14
C VAL A 162 -23.56 9.90 -24.95
N LEU A 163 -22.72 9.01 -24.45
CA LEU A 163 -21.78 9.30 -23.38
C LEU A 163 -20.37 8.93 -23.85
N SER A 164 -19.50 9.94 -23.92
CA SER A 164 -18.09 9.77 -24.27
C SER A 164 -17.23 9.72 -23.00
N PHE A 165 -16.13 8.98 -23.05
CA PHE A 165 -15.18 8.82 -21.96
C PHE A 165 -13.78 8.49 -22.51
N GLN A 166 -12.75 8.67 -21.70
CA GLN A 166 -11.38 8.37 -22.11
C GLN A 166 -11.19 6.87 -22.35
N GLU A 167 -10.42 6.53 -23.39
CA GLU A 167 -10.05 5.14 -23.66
C GLU A 167 -9.27 4.56 -22.47
N GLY A 168 -9.61 3.33 -22.07
CA GLY A 168 -8.94 2.64 -20.96
C GLY A 168 -9.38 3.09 -19.55
N ILE A 169 -10.34 4.01 -19.41
CA ILE A 169 -10.90 4.37 -18.09
C ILE A 169 -11.72 3.22 -17.48
N LEU A 170 -12.40 2.45 -18.33
CA LEU A 170 -13.09 1.22 -17.95
C LEU A 170 -12.14 0.04 -18.10
N LYS A 171 -12.20 -0.90 -17.17
CA LYS A 171 -11.35 -2.10 -17.23
C LYS A 171 -11.81 -3.01 -18.37
N ASN A 172 -10.87 -3.50 -19.18
CA ASN A 172 -11.19 -4.50 -20.20
C ASN A 172 -11.85 -5.72 -19.53
N GLY A 173 -13.00 -6.14 -20.07
CA GLY A 173 -13.83 -7.21 -19.50
C GLY A 173 -14.94 -6.74 -18.55
N SER A 174 -14.98 -5.46 -18.15
CA SER A 174 -16.08 -4.95 -17.31
C SER A 174 -17.44 -5.07 -18.01
N VAL A 175 -18.47 -5.41 -17.26
CA VAL A 175 -19.84 -5.54 -17.76
C VAL A 175 -20.58 -4.21 -17.59
N ILE A 176 -21.11 -3.67 -18.69
CA ILE A 176 -21.87 -2.43 -18.73
C ILE A 176 -23.35 -2.74 -18.88
N ASP A 177 -24.14 -2.35 -17.88
CA ASP A 177 -25.59 -2.50 -17.86
C ASP A 177 -26.29 -1.14 -17.78
N LEU A 178 -27.18 -0.87 -18.73
CA LEU A 178 -28.03 0.32 -18.80
C LEU A 178 -29.45 -0.06 -18.40
N LYS A 179 -29.97 0.56 -17.34
CA LYS A 179 -31.33 0.33 -16.81
C LYS A 179 -32.19 1.59 -16.89
N PHE A 180 -33.50 1.46 -17.04
CA PHE A 180 -34.38 2.60 -16.86
C PHE A 180 -34.36 3.03 -15.39
N SER A 181 -34.12 4.32 -15.14
CA SER A 181 -33.91 4.81 -13.78
C SER A 181 -35.10 4.49 -12.87
N GLY A 182 -34.80 4.00 -11.66
CA GLY A 182 -35.83 3.58 -10.69
C GLY A 182 -36.51 2.24 -11.01
N THR A 183 -35.98 1.47 -11.97
CA THR A 183 -36.46 0.13 -12.34
C THR A 183 -35.31 -0.89 -12.35
N ASN A 184 -35.64 -2.18 -12.32
CA ASN A 184 -34.67 -3.27 -12.54
C ASN A 184 -34.57 -3.69 -14.02
N ILE A 185 -35.22 -2.94 -14.91
CA ILE A 185 -35.36 -3.30 -16.31
C ILE A 185 -34.19 -2.71 -17.10
N SER A 186 -33.37 -3.59 -17.66
CA SER A 186 -32.30 -3.22 -18.58
C SER A 186 -32.85 -2.84 -19.95
N LEU A 187 -32.13 -1.96 -20.65
CA LEU A 187 -32.36 -1.68 -22.06
C LEU A 187 -32.14 -2.94 -22.90
N ASN A 188 -32.76 -2.99 -24.08
CA ASN A 188 -32.48 -4.09 -25.01
C ASN A 188 -31.00 -4.05 -25.44
N LYS A 189 -30.36 -5.23 -25.55
CA LYS A 189 -28.92 -5.41 -25.78
C LYS A 189 -28.00 -4.76 -24.72
N SER A 190 -28.50 -4.60 -23.50
CA SER A 190 -27.67 -4.26 -22.34
C SER A 190 -26.76 -5.42 -21.90
N ASN A 191 -26.02 -5.26 -20.80
CA ASN A 191 -25.02 -6.21 -20.28
C ASN A 191 -23.89 -6.48 -21.27
N ARG A 192 -23.38 -5.42 -21.90
CA ARG A 192 -22.29 -5.54 -22.87
C ARG A 192 -20.95 -5.59 -22.14
N ILE A 193 -20.09 -6.49 -22.57
CA ILE A 193 -18.70 -6.56 -22.10
C ILE A 193 -17.92 -5.44 -22.79
N TYR A 194 -17.31 -4.55 -22.01
CA TYR A 194 -16.37 -3.55 -22.51
C TYR A 194 -15.12 -4.26 -23.01
N LYS A 195 -14.83 -4.12 -24.30
CA LYS A 195 -13.64 -4.65 -24.95
C LYS A 195 -12.78 -3.51 -25.41
N SER A 196 -11.52 -3.50 -24.97
CA SER A 196 -10.52 -2.58 -25.47
C SER A 196 -9.23 -3.33 -25.74
N GLU A 197 -8.70 -3.18 -26.95
CA GLU A 197 -7.34 -3.61 -27.31
C GLU A 197 -6.29 -2.59 -26.90
N PHE A 198 -6.73 -1.42 -26.42
CA PHE A 198 -5.86 -0.41 -25.86
C PHE A 198 -5.23 -0.97 -24.58
N ARG A 199 -4.05 -1.54 -24.77
CA ARG A 199 -3.05 -1.56 -23.71
C ARG A 199 -2.69 -0.10 -23.53
N LYS A 200 -3.21 0.51 -22.46
CA LYS A 200 -2.66 1.79 -21.99
C LYS A 200 -1.15 1.64 -22.09
N ASN A 201 -0.41 2.59 -22.68
CA ASN A 201 0.98 2.76 -22.27
C ASN A 201 0.85 3.10 -20.79
N ILE A 202 0.84 2.05 -19.95
CA ILE A 202 0.38 2.14 -18.57
C ILE A 202 1.25 3.19 -17.88
N TYR A 203 2.51 3.23 -18.30
CA TYR A 203 3.64 3.89 -17.70
C TYR A 203 4.11 5.07 -18.55
N ASN A 204 3.50 6.23 -18.35
CA ASN A 204 3.79 7.48 -19.08
C ASN A 204 4.16 8.63 -18.14
N SER A 205 4.32 8.34 -16.84
CA SER A 205 4.76 9.33 -15.87
C SER A 205 6.17 9.82 -16.18
N ARG A 206 6.35 11.14 -16.28
CA ARG A 206 7.68 11.77 -16.37
C ARG A 206 8.38 11.92 -15.03
N TYR A 207 7.81 11.38 -13.94
CA TYR A 207 8.36 11.55 -12.60
C TYR A 207 9.81 11.06 -12.51
N ILE A 208 10.13 9.92 -13.15
CA ILE A 208 11.49 9.36 -13.16
C ILE A 208 12.46 10.26 -13.95
N ASP A 209 12.03 10.87 -15.05
CA ASP A 209 12.84 11.84 -15.80
C ASP A 209 13.24 13.03 -14.89
N PHE A 210 12.27 13.59 -14.17
CA PHE A 210 12.52 14.69 -13.22
C PHE A 210 13.38 14.25 -12.03
N LEU A 211 13.17 13.03 -11.55
CA LEU A 211 13.94 12.45 -10.43
C LEU A 211 15.41 12.25 -10.81
N ASN A 212 15.68 11.66 -11.98
CA ASN A 212 17.04 11.39 -12.47
C ASN A 212 17.78 12.67 -12.84
N SER A 213 17.07 13.66 -13.39
CA SER A 213 17.63 14.99 -13.71
C SER A 213 17.72 15.93 -12.51
N ARG A 214 17.28 15.49 -11.31
CA ARG A 214 17.26 16.29 -10.07
C ARG A 214 16.50 17.61 -10.21
N GLN A 215 15.42 17.58 -10.96
CA GLN A 215 14.55 18.73 -11.22
C GLN A 215 13.30 18.75 -10.33
N ILE A 216 13.09 17.71 -9.52
CA ILE A 216 12.05 17.72 -8.50
C ILE A 216 12.48 18.65 -7.36
N ARG A 217 11.71 19.71 -7.13
CA ARG A 217 11.99 20.69 -6.07
C ARG A 217 11.53 20.21 -4.69
N ASP A 218 12.11 20.81 -3.66
CA ASP A 218 11.60 20.75 -2.30
C ASP A 218 10.26 21.49 -2.19
N VAL A 219 9.55 21.23 -1.09
CA VAL A 219 8.20 21.75 -0.89
C VAL A 219 8.09 22.49 0.43
N THR A 220 7.50 23.68 0.40
CA THR A 220 7.08 24.41 1.61
C THR A 220 5.57 24.32 1.77
N VAL A 221 5.11 23.78 2.90
CA VAL A 221 3.71 23.80 3.30
C VAL A 221 3.41 25.11 4.00
N ILE A 222 2.56 25.93 3.40
CA ILE A 222 2.14 27.24 3.90
C ILE A 222 0.77 27.08 4.57
N VAL A 223 0.69 27.47 5.84
CA VAL A 223 -0.55 27.47 6.63
C VAL A 223 -0.93 28.91 6.96
N PRO A 224 -1.85 29.54 6.19
CA PRO A 224 -2.39 30.85 6.53
C PRO A 224 -3.39 30.75 7.69
N ILE A 225 -3.24 31.64 8.67
CA ILE A 225 -3.92 31.55 9.96
C ILE A 225 -4.59 32.89 10.29
N TYR A 226 -5.85 32.80 10.71
CA TYR A 226 -6.59 33.92 11.30
C TYR A 226 -7.58 33.38 12.33
N ASN A 227 -7.18 33.36 13.61
CA ASN A 227 -7.89 32.74 14.74
C ASN A 227 -8.10 31.22 14.59
N ALA A 228 -9.18 30.69 15.19
CA ALA A 228 -9.58 29.29 15.21
C ALA A 228 -8.55 28.34 15.88
N TYR A 229 -8.12 28.69 17.09
CA TYR A 229 -7.09 27.99 17.87
C TYR A 229 -7.15 26.45 17.81
N GLU A 230 -8.31 25.83 18.09
CA GLU A 230 -8.44 24.36 18.08
C GLU A 230 -8.26 23.76 16.68
N ALA A 231 -8.75 24.45 15.64
CA ALA A 231 -8.61 23.99 14.26
C ALA A 231 -7.14 24.08 13.81
N VAL A 232 -6.48 25.20 14.12
CA VAL A 232 -5.04 25.41 13.85
C VAL A 232 -4.22 24.35 14.56
N LYS A 233 -4.49 24.11 15.85
CA LYS A 233 -3.79 23.10 16.65
C LYS A 233 -3.91 21.71 16.06
N ASP A 234 -5.11 21.30 15.65
CA ASP A 234 -5.33 20.00 15.02
C ASP A 234 -4.64 19.89 13.65
N CYS A 235 -4.64 20.97 12.86
CA CYS A 235 -3.91 21.04 11.59
C CYS A 235 -2.41 20.84 11.82
N LEU A 236 -1.79 21.64 12.69
CA LEU A 236 -0.35 21.56 12.97
C LEU A 236 0.05 20.21 13.58
N ASN A 237 -0.75 19.66 14.50
CA ASN A 237 -0.54 18.31 15.03
C ASN A 237 -0.60 17.23 13.95
N SER A 238 -1.47 17.38 12.95
CA SER A 238 -1.53 16.45 11.82
C SER A 238 -0.29 16.54 10.93
N LEU A 239 0.25 17.75 10.73
CA LEU A 239 1.48 17.95 9.96
C LEU A 239 2.68 17.29 10.64
N VAL A 240 2.82 17.46 11.97
CA VAL A 240 3.87 16.78 12.76
C VAL A 240 3.82 15.25 12.59
N LYS A 241 2.62 14.67 12.48
CA LYS A 241 2.44 13.21 12.36
C LYS A 241 2.64 12.68 10.94
N THR A 242 2.48 13.53 9.92
CA THR A 242 2.35 13.06 8.53
C THR A 242 3.46 13.55 7.60
N LEU A 243 4.20 14.60 7.99
CA LEU A 243 5.33 15.12 7.25
C LEU A 243 6.64 14.57 7.79
N SER A 244 7.59 14.37 6.88
CA SER A 244 8.99 14.18 7.24
C SER A 244 9.60 15.50 7.72
N ARG A 245 10.64 15.40 8.57
CA ARG A 245 11.26 16.56 9.25
C ARG A 245 11.98 17.54 8.31
N ASP A 246 12.29 17.11 7.09
CA ASP A 246 12.93 17.92 6.04
C ASP A 246 11.94 18.82 5.29
N VAL A 247 10.63 18.57 5.41
CA VAL A 247 9.61 19.44 4.80
C VAL A 247 9.48 20.73 5.59
N GLN A 248 9.63 21.85 4.90
CA GLN A 248 9.45 23.16 5.52
C GLN A 248 7.96 23.46 5.73
N VAL A 249 7.60 23.83 6.96
CA VAL A 249 6.26 24.36 7.29
C VAL A 249 6.38 25.83 7.64
N LEU A 250 5.62 26.68 6.93
CA LEU A 250 5.51 28.12 7.15
C LEU A 250 4.11 28.46 7.65
N MET A 251 4.00 28.78 8.94
CA MET A 251 2.79 29.25 9.59
C MET A 251 2.72 30.78 9.45
N ILE A 252 1.77 31.29 8.67
CA ILE A 252 1.62 32.74 8.50
C ILE A 252 0.35 33.24 9.16
N ASP A 253 0.51 34.01 10.23
CA ASP A 253 -0.57 34.59 11.02
C ASP A 253 -0.93 35.97 10.49
N ASP A 254 -2.16 36.14 10.01
CA ASP A 254 -2.66 37.40 9.49
C ASP A 254 -3.20 38.33 10.59
N CYS A 255 -2.35 38.55 11.60
CA CYS A 255 -2.65 39.39 12.76
C CYS A 255 -3.86 38.87 13.58
N SER A 256 -3.85 37.58 13.96
CA SER A 256 -4.91 36.99 14.80
C SER A 256 -5.13 37.75 16.11
N PRO A 257 -6.35 38.24 16.41
CA PRO A 257 -6.68 38.85 17.69
C PRO A 257 -6.59 37.90 18.89
N ASP A 258 -6.82 36.59 18.69
CA ASP A 258 -6.69 35.59 19.76
C ASP A 258 -5.22 35.36 20.10
N LYS A 259 -4.80 35.83 21.27
CA LYS A 259 -3.42 35.73 21.77
C LYS A 259 -2.92 34.28 21.87
N LYS A 260 -3.82 33.31 22.04
CA LYS A 260 -3.45 31.88 22.09
C LYS A 260 -2.84 31.39 20.78
N ILE A 261 -3.14 32.04 19.65
CA ILE A 261 -2.52 31.71 18.36
C ILE A 261 -1.02 31.97 18.42
N SER A 262 -0.59 33.15 18.84
CA SER A 262 0.84 33.48 18.91
C SER A 262 1.61 32.52 19.83
N GLU A 263 1.03 32.15 20.97
CA GLU A 263 1.59 31.16 21.89
C GLU A 263 1.74 29.78 21.22
N LEU A 264 0.69 29.31 20.52
CA LEU A 264 0.70 28.05 19.78
C LEU A 264 1.78 28.04 18.68
N LEU A 265 1.89 29.11 17.89
CA LEU A 265 2.88 29.19 16.82
C LEU A 265 4.32 29.20 17.35
N HIS A 266 4.54 29.84 18.51
CA HIS A 266 5.83 29.81 19.18
C HIS A 266 6.17 28.40 19.69
N GLU A 267 5.21 27.68 20.27
CA GLU A 267 5.35 26.29 20.70
C GLU A 267 5.80 25.39 19.53
N PHE A 268 5.08 25.42 18.41
CA PHE A 268 5.40 24.59 17.24
C PHE A 268 6.72 24.98 16.57
N ASN A 269 7.08 26.26 16.58
CA ASN A 269 8.38 26.71 16.10
C ASN A 269 9.52 26.13 16.96
N LYS A 270 9.38 26.18 18.29
CA LYS A 270 10.41 25.71 19.21
C LYS A 270 10.56 24.19 19.23
N GLU A 271 9.44 23.46 19.20
CA GLU A 271 9.44 22.00 19.34
C GLU A 271 9.72 21.27 18.01
N TYR A 272 9.18 21.78 16.90
CA TYR A 272 9.22 21.10 15.60
C TYR A 272 9.97 21.85 14.50
N GLY A 273 10.46 23.06 14.79
CA GLY A 273 11.19 23.87 13.80
C GLY A 273 10.32 24.53 12.74
N PHE A 274 8.99 24.58 12.93
CA PHE A 274 8.08 25.24 11.97
C PHE A 274 8.36 26.74 11.94
N THR A 275 8.52 27.32 10.76
CA THR A 275 8.72 28.77 10.62
C THR A 275 7.40 29.47 10.89
N HIS A 276 7.39 30.56 11.67
CA HIS A 276 6.20 31.39 11.81
C HIS A 276 6.48 32.85 11.48
N VAL A 277 5.50 33.50 10.87
CA VAL A 277 5.53 34.92 10.49
C VAL A 277 4.18 35.54 10.84
N THR A 278 4.18 36.68 11.52
CA THR A 278 2.96 37.42 11.83
C THR A 278 2.92 38.72 11.02
N ASN A 279 1.78 38.99 10.37
CA ASN A 279 1.55 40.27 9.72
C ASN A 279 1.25 41.36 10.76
N PRO A 280 1.72 42.60 10.55
CA PRO A 280 1.46 43.70 11.48
C PRO A 280 0.01 44.20 11.44
N VAL A 281 -0.71 43.90 10.36
CA VAL A 281 -2.13 44.22 10.14
C VAL A 281 -2.77 43.07 9.38
N ASN A 282 -4.09 42.92 9.49
CA ASN A 282 -4.84 41.95 8.68
C ASN A 282 -4.83 42.39 7.20
N LEU A 283 -4.12 41.64 6.36
CA LEU A 283 -3.94 41.92 4.93
C LEU A 283 -5.02 41.28 4.06
N GLY A 284 -5.75 40.30 4.60
CA GLY A 284 -6.62 39.42 3.83
C GLY A 284 -5.87 38.21 3.27
N TYR A 285 -6.63 37.16 2.97
CA TYR A 285 -6.09 35.84 2.61
C TYR A 285 -5.07 35.89 1.47
N THR A 286 -5.41 36.54 0.35
CA THR A 286 -4.59 36.50 -0.88
C THR A 286 -3.25 37.20 -0.72
N LYS A 287 -3.24 38.38 -0.08
CA LYS A 287 -2.01 39.13 0.22
C LYS A 287 -1.12 38.38 1.19
N THR A 288 -1.73 37.77 2.21
CA THR A 288 -1.03 36.93 3.19
C THR A 288 -0.37 35.73 2.51
N VAL A 289 -1.10 35.01 1.67
CA VAL A 289 -0.55 33.87 0.92
C VAL A 289 0.53 34.29 -0.07
N ASN A 290 0.35 35.39 -0.83
CA ASN A 290 1.36 35.91 -1.74
C ASN A 290 2.67 36.22 -1.00
N LYS A 291 2.58 36.90 0.15
CA LYS A 291 3.73 37.15 1.01
C LYS A 291 4.40 35.85 1.47
N ALA A 292 3.62 34.86 1.89
CA ALA A 292 4.17 33.57 2.29
C ALA A 292 4.88 32.85 1.13
N ILE A 293 4.32 32.86 -0.09
CA ILE A 293 4.94 32.24 -1.27
C ILE A 293 6.30 32.88 -1.60
N GLN A 294 6.42 34.19 -1.41
CA GLN A 294 7.68 34.93 -1.58
C GLN A 294 8.73 34.56 -0.52
N LEU A 295 8.29 34.15 0.67
CA LEU A 295 9.17 33.70 1.76
C LEU A 295 9.61 32.22 1.62
N SER A 296 8.95 31.44 0.75
CA SER A 296 9.20 30.00 0.58
C SER A 296 10.36 29.64 -0.36
N ASN A 297 11.36 30.52 -0.52
CA ASN A 297 12.52 30.31 -1.41
C ASN A 297 12.11 29.85 -2.83
N ASP A 298 12.95 29.03 -3.48
CA ASP A 298 12.67 28.39 -4.78
C ASP A 298 11.91 27.05 -4.62
N ASN A 299 11.25 26.82 -3.50
CA ASN A 299 10.50 25.58 -3.27
C ASN A 299 9.16 25.61 -3.99
N ASP A 300 8.67 24.45 -4.42
CA ASP A 300 7.24 24.29 -4.71
C ASP A 300 6.43 24.59 -3.43
N VAL A 301 5.17 25.00 -3.58
CA VAL A 301 4.37 25.42 -2.42
C VAL A 301 3.09 24.61 -2.31
N VAL A 302 2.69 24.32 -1.08
CA VAL A 302 1.34 23.83 -0.79
C VAL A 302 0.65 24.84 0.10
N LEU A 303 -0.48 25.37 -0.36
CA LEU A 303 -1.38 26.13 0.49
C LEU A 303 -2.30 25.15 1.21
N LEU A 304 -2.25 25.16 2.53
CA LEU A 304 -3.04 24.28 3.37
C LEU A 304 -3.86 25.11 4.34
N ASN A 305 -5.18 25.05 4.22
CA ASN A 305 -6.06 25.76 5.15
C ASN A 305 -5.81 25.32 6.60
N SER A 306 -5.86 26.27 7.52
CA SER A 306 -5.60 26.03 8.94
C SER A 306 -6.67 25.19 9.66
N ASP A 307 -7.77 24.85 8.99
CA ASP A 307 -8.85 24.00 9.52
C ASP A 307 -8.92 22.63 8.82
N THR A 308 -7.78 22.17 8.32
CA THR A 308 -7.61 20.86 7.72
C THR A 308 -6.93 19.87 8.66
N VAL A 309 -7.08 18.57 8.37
CA VAL A 309 -6.33 17.51 9.03
C VAL A 309 -5.75 16.60 7.95
N THR A 310 -4.43 16.53 7.89
CA THR A 310 -3.68 15.76 6.90
C THR A 310 -3.59 14.28 7.27
N THR A 311 -3.29 13.42 6.28
CA THR A 311 -3.27 11.96 6.44
C THR A 311 -1.97 11.38 5.90
N HIS A 312 -1.64 10.12 6.20
CA HIS A 312 -0.35 9.54 5.82
C HIS A 312 -0.03 9.68 4.31
N ARG A 313 1.16 10.22 4.01
CA ARG A 313 1.70 10.38 2.64
C ARG A 313 0.86 11.23 1.69
N TRP A 314 0.06 12.15 2.24
CA TRP A 314 -0.74 13.10 1.47
C TRP A 314 0.16 13.97 0.56
N LEU A 315 1.27 14.49 1.10
CA LEU A 315 2.19 15.36 0.38
C LEU A 315 3.00 14.62 -0.69
N ASP A 316 3.53 13.45 -0.35
CA ASP A 316 4.28 12.61 -1.31
C ASP A 316 3.45 12.29 -2.55
N SER A 317 2.15 12.04 -2.34
CA SER A 317 1.22 11.74 -3.42
C SER A 317 0.92 12.97 -4.27
N LEU A 318 0.85 14.18 -3.69
CA LEU A 318 0.72 15.43 -4.45
C LEU A 318 1.97 15.73 -5.25
N LYS A 319 3.16 15.62 -4.63
CA LYS A 319 4.47 15.83 -5.25
C LYS A 319 4.68 14.88 -6.43
N TYR A 320 4.35 13.59 -6.26
CA TYR A 320 4.41 12.64 -7.38
C TYR A 320 3.57 13.10 -8.58
N VAL A 321 2.31 13.47 -8.35
CA VAL A 321 1.38 13.93 -9.40
C VAL A 321 1.84 15.24 -10.06
N ALA A 322 2.49 16.14 -9.32
CA ALA A 322 3.00 17.40 -9.86
C ALA A 322 4.11 17.22 -10.91
N TYR A 323 4.83 16.10 -10.84
CA TYR A 323 5.96 15.79 -11.72
C TYR A 323 5.68 14.65 -12.72
N THR A 324 4.43 14.20 -12.85
CA THR A 324 4.11 13.16 -13.86
C THR A 324 4.00 13.68 -15.28
N ARG A 325 3.93 15.01 -15.48
CA ARG A 325 3.92 15.66 -16.80
C ARG A 325 4.81 16.91 -16.79
N ASN A 326 5.21 17.36 -17.99
CA ASN A 326 6.03 18.57 -18.13
C ASN A 326 5.38 19.81 -17.54
N GLN A 327 4.11 20.05 -17.89
CA GLN A 327 3.37 21.28 -17.58
C GLN A 327 2.20 20.98 -16.65
N VAL A 328 2.49 20.69 -15.38
CA VAL A 328 1.49 20.65 -14.31
C VAL A 328 1.63 21.91 -13.48
N ALA A 329 0.58 22.74 -13.44
CA ALA A 329 0.62 23.96 -12.65
C ALA A 329 0.26 23.66 -11.20
N THR A 330 -0.84 22.93 -11.01
CA THR A 330 -1.43 22.73 -9.69
C THR A 330 -1.92 21.31 -9.47
N VAL A 331 -1.89 20.86 -8.22
CA VAL A 331 -2.45 19.57 -7.78
C VAL A 331 -3.28 19.77 -6.52
N THR A 332 -4.50 19.25 -6.50
CA THR A 332 -5.40 19.33 -5.33
C THR A 332 -5.71 17.93 -4.77
N ALA A 333 -5.77 17.79 -3.45
CA ALA A 333 -6.13 16.54 -2.79
C ALA A 333 -7.65 16.23 -2.89
N LEU A 334 -8.05 15.00 -2.57
CA LEU A 334 -9.44 14.67 -2.24
C LEU A 334 -9.76 15.10 -0.81
N SER A 335 -11.06 15.22 -0.49
CA SER A 335 -11.52 15.64 0.83
C SER A 335 -12.86 15.01 1.21
N ASP A 336 -13.22 15.10 2.48
CA ASP A 336 -14.54 14.81 3.01
C ASP A 336 -15.53 15.96 2.75
N ASN A 337 -15.04 17.21 2.64
CA ASN A 337 -15.88 18.40 2.67
C ASN A 337 -15.29 19.59 1.88
N SER A 338 -14.96 19.39 0.60
CA SER A 338 -14.32 20.42 -0.24
C SER A 338 -14.99 20.58 -1.62
N GLY A 339 -16.30 20.83 -1.63
CA GLY A 339 -17.04 21.14 -2.85
C GLY A 339 -16.94 20.01 -3.88
N ALA A 340 -16.43 20.32 -5.08
CA ALA A 340 -16.25 19.35 -6.15
C ALA A 340 -15.24 18.22 -5.82
N PHE A 341 -14.34 18.45 -4.86
CA PHE A 341 -13.31 17.51 -4.40
C PHE A 341 -13.78 16.58 -3.29
N SER A 342 -15.04 16.75 -2.84
CA SER A 342 -15.63 15.91 -1.80
C SER A 342 -15.93 14.51 -2.35
N VAL A 343 -15.55 13.48 -1.59
CA VAL A 343 -15.83 12.07 -1.90
C VAL A 343 -16.35 11.32 -0.66
N PRO A 344 -17.24 10.32 -0.83
CA PRO A 344 -17.84 9.89 -2.11
C PRO A 344 -18.90 10.84 -2.67
N GLU A 345 -19.54 11.67 -1.84
CA GLU A 345 -20.61 12.56 -2.27
C GLU A 345 -20.11 13.98 -2.52
N ILE A 346 -20.23 14.42 -3.78
CA ILE A 346 -19.82 15.75 -4.22
C ILE A 346 -20.64 16.84 -3.52
N GLY A 347 -19.97 17.91 -3.08
CA GLY A 347 -20.62 19.09 -2.51
C GLY A 347 -21.28 18.87 -1.14
N LYS A 348 -21.08 17.71 -0.52
CA LYS A 348 -21.62 17.36 0.81
C LYS A 348 -20.49 17.11 1.80
N TYR A 349 -20.83 17.16 3.07
CA TYR A 349 -20.00 16.61 4.13
C TYR A 349 -20.10 15.07 4.10
N ASN A 350 -18.94 14.40 4.04
CA ASN A 350 -18.83 12.95 4.00
C ASN A 350 -18.29 12.44 5.33
N GLU A 351 -19.17 11.84 6.12
CA GLU A 351 -18.80 11.32 7.43
C GLU A 351 -17.80 10.16 7.34
N ILE A 352 -16.90 10.09 8.32
CA ILE A 352 -16.02 8.94 8.52
C ILE A 352 -16.89 7.70 8.76
N LYS A 353 -16.62 6.63 8.02
CA LYS A 353 -17.29 5.35 8.21
C LYS A 353 -17.18 4.89 9.67
N THR A 354 -18.31 4.55 10.28
CA THR A 354 -18.39 4.04 11.65
C THR A 354 -17.43 2.87 11.88
N GLY A 355 -16.64 2.93 12.96
CA GLY A 355 -15.68 1.92 13.33
C GLY A 355 -14.28 2.09 12.72
N LEU A 356 -14.08 3.06 11.81
CA LEU A 356 -12.76 3.42 11.31
C LEU A 356 -12.23 4.68 12.00
N THR A 357 -10.92 4.71 12.21
CA THR A 357 -10.19 5.95 12.50
C THR A 357 -10.13 6.84 11.24
N GLN A 358 -9.78 8.11 11.45
CA GLN A 358 -9.56 9.06 10.36
C GLN A 358 -8.55 8.54 9.32
N GLU A 359 -7.45 7.93 9.79
CA GLU A 359 -6.38 7.40 8.95
C GLU A 359 -6.82 6.14 8.20
N GLU A 360 -7.53 5.21 8.85
CA GLU A 360 -8.07 4.02 8.18
C GLU A 360 -9.10 4.39 7.12
N HIS A 361 -9.96 5.38 7.37
CA HIS A 361 -10.91 5.85 6.37
C HIS A 361 -10.20 6.46 5.16
N ALA A 362 -9.20 7.33 5.37
CA ALA A 362 -8.41 7.92 4.29
C ALA A 362 -7.62 6.87 3.50
N ARG A 363 -7.06 5.88 4.20
CA ARG A 363 -6.40 4.72 3.59
C ARG A 363 -7.39 3.94 2.74
N LEU A 364 -8.59 3.63 3.24
CA LEU A 364 -9.64 2.92 2.50
C LEU A 364 -10.03 3.67 1.22
N VAL A 365 -10.19 5.00 1.28
CA VAL A 365 -10.47 5.84 0.12
C VAL A 365 -9.33 5.74 -0.90
N THR A 366 -8.11 6.15 -0.54
CA THR A 366 -6.97 6.27 -1.47
C THR A 366 -6.51 4.92 -2.04
N GLN A 367 -6.70 3.82 -1.31
CA GLN A 367 -6.38 2.47 -1.76
C GLN A 367 -7.35 1.89 -2.80
N ASN A 368 -8.52 2.51 -3.00
CA ASN A 368 -9.58 2.06 -3.92
C ASN A 368 -9.86 3.03 -5.08
N THR A 369 -8.98 4.01 -5.30
CA THR A 369 -8.96 4.87 -6.49
C THR A 369 -8.04 4.31 -7.58
N PHE A 370 -8.15 4.80 -8.81
CA PHE A 370 -7.43 4.24 -9.96
C PHE A 370 -5.94 4.60 -10.01
N GLY A 371 -5.53 5.69 -9.33
CA GLY A 371 -4.17 6.23 -9.45
C GLY A 371 -3.96 7.00 -10.76
N ASN A 372 -5.02 7.64 -11.27
CA ASN A 372 -4.98 8.35 -12.55
C ASN A 372 -4.76 9.86 -12.34
N HIS A 373 -4.05 10.48 -13.29
CA HIS A 373 -3.84 11.93 -13.35
C HIS A 373 -5.05 12.64 -13.99
N ILE A 374 -6.14 12.79 -13.24
CA ILE A 374 -7.38 13.40 -13.73
C ILE A 374 -7.19 14.92 -13.80
N THR A 375 -7.45 15.49 -14.98
CA THR A 375 -7.33 16.94 -15.21
C THR A 375 -8.62 17.65 -14.78
N VAL A 376 -8.46 18.70 -13.99
CA VAL A 376 -9.54 19.55 -13.48
C VAL A 376 -9.44 20.95 -14.07
N PRO A 377 -10.57 21.66 -14.21
CA PRO A 377 -10.55 23.05 -14.67
C PRO A 377 -10.05 24.02 -13.61
N THR A 378 -10.13 23.63 -12.34
CA THR A 378 -9.65 24.41 -11.19
C THR A 378 -9.26 23.48 -10.05
N GLY A 379 -8.34 23.91 -9.19
CA GLY A 379 -8.12 23.34 -7.87
C GLY A 379 -9.03 23.94 -6.80
N ASN A 380 -8.73 23.67 -5.53
CA ASN A 380 -9.43 24.23 -4.38
C ASN A 380 -8.44 24.61 -3.26
N GLY A 381 -8.60 25.79 -2.68
CA GLY A 381 -7.65 26.36 -1.71
C GLY A 381 -7.43 25.58 -0.41
N PHE A 382 -8.25 24.58 -0.07
CA PHE A 382 -8.07 23.83 1.19
C PHE A 382 -6.74 23.07 1.28
N CYS A 383 -6.25 22.56 0.15
CA CYS A 383 -5.00 21.81 0.04
C CYS A 383 -4.52 21.86 -1.42
N PHE A 384 -3.73 22.88 -1.74
CA PHE A 384 -3.44 23.30 -3.11
C PHE A 384 -1.92 23.37 -3.35
N TYR A 385 -1.40 22.36 -4.05
CA TYR A 385 -0.01 22.29 -4.48
C TYR A 385 0.19 23.13 -5.75
N ILE A 386 1.26 23.92 -5.81
CA ILE A 386 1.61 24.76 -6.95
C ILE A 386 3.10 24.58 -7.25
N ARG A 387 3.42 24.28 -8.52
CA ARG A 387 4.81 24.22 -8.96
C ARG A 387 5.43 25.61 -9.05
N ARG A 388 6.69 25.71 -8.62
CA ARG A 388 7.45 26.95 -8.56
C ARG A 388 7.79 27.50 -9.94
N ASP A 389 8.11 26.63 -10.91
CA ASP A 389 8.36 27.08 -12.29
C ASP A 389 7.14 27.74 -12.93
N PHE A 390 5.94 27.20 -12.68
CA PHE A 390 4.70 27.84 -13.06
C PHE A 390 4.55 29.22 -12.41
N LEU A 391 4.83 29.35 -11.11
CA LEU A 391 4.75 30.66 -10.42
C LEU A 391 5.78 31.67 -10.96
N HIS A 392 6.98 31.25 -11.33
CA HIS A 392 7.99 32.12 -11.94
C HIS A 392 7.56 32.65 -13.31
N GLU A 393 6.90 31.80 -14.10
CA GLU A 393 6.47 32.16 -15.45
C GLU A 393 5.18 33.00 -15.46
N PHE A 394 4.21 32.67 -14.60
CA PHE A 394 2.86 33.26 -14.65
C PHE A 394 2.51 34.18 -13.48
N GLY A 395 3.39 34.33 -12.50
CA GLY A 395 3.21 35.21 -11.34
C GLY A 395 2.29 34.63 -10.25
N LEU A 396 2.12 35.41 -9.19
CA LEU A 396 1.37 35.03 -7.98
C LEU A 396 -0.16 35.19 -8.16
N PHE A 397 -0.93 35.15 -7.07
CA PHE A 397 -2.36 35.41 -7.09
C PHE A 397 -2.66 36.89 -7.33
N ASP A 398 -3.74 37.18 -8.06
CA ASP A 398 -4.23 38.53 -8.30
C ASP A 398 -4.91 39.09 -7.04
N GLU A 399 -4.10 39.75 -6.20
CA GLU A 399 -4.56 40.35 -4.95
C GLU A 399 -5.36 41.64 -5.12
N GLU A 400 -5.40 42.23 -6.31
CA GLU A 400 -6.22 43.40 -6.62
C GLU A 400 -7.66 42.98 -6.90
N LYS A 401 -7.85 41.93 -7.71
CA LYS A 401 -9.18 41.39 -8.03
C LYS A 401 -9.77 40.57 -6.89
N TYR A 402 -8.93 39.83 -6.14
CA TYR A 402 -9.37 38.90 -5.10
C TYR A 402 -8.68 39.18 -3.76
N PRO A 403 -8.82 40.36 -3.13
CA PRO A 403 -8.03 40.73 -1.95
C PRO A 403 -8.30 39.88 -0.70
N ILE A 404 -9.54 39.36 -0.54
CA ILE A 404 -9.98 38.57 0.63
C ILE A 404 -10.30 37.11 0.22
N GLY A 405 -9.73 36.67 -0.91
CA GLY A 405 -9.95 35.35 -1.49
C GLY A 405 -11.27 35.19 -2.26
N TYR A 406 -11.72 33.94 -2.42
CA TYR A 406 -12.92 33.52 -3.15
C TYR A 406 -12.89 33.73 -4.68
N GLY A 407 -11.76 33.44 -5.31
CA GLY A 407 -11.62 33.35 -6.76
C GLY A 407 -10.18 33.37 -7.27
N GLU A 408 -9.24 33.70 -6.39
CA GLU A 408 -7.80 33.71 -6.60
C GLU A 408 -7.26 32.37 -7.10
N GLU A 409 -7.66 31.24 -6.50
CA GLU A 409 -7.17 29.94 -6.97
C GLU A 409 -7.78 29.56 -8.32
N ASN A 410 -9.02 30.00 -8.57
CA ASN A 410 -9.69 29.75 -9.83
C ASN A 410 -9.06 30.58 -10.96
N ASP A 411 -8.73 31.85 -10.71
CA ASP A 411 -7.99 32.71 -11.64
C ASP A 411 -6.64 32.10 -12.01
N LEU A 412 -5.84 31.70 -11.00
CA LEU A 412 -4.53 31.09 -11.24
C LEU A 412 -4.65 29.80 -12.07
N CYS A 413 -5.61 28.93 -11.74
CA CYS A 413 -5.88 27.72 -12.51
C CYS A 413 -6.32 28.03 -13.94
N MET A 414 -7.10 29.09 -14.17
CA MET A 414 -7.55 29.47 -15.50
C MET A 414 -6.43 30.13 -16.33
N ARG A 415 -5.51 30.87 -15.70
CA ARG A 415 -4.25 31.31 -16.33
C ARG A 415 -3.42 30.10 -16.76
N ALA A 416 -3.24 29.12 -15.88
CA ALA A 416 -2.57 27.87 -16.22
C ALA A 416 -3.22 27.17 -17.42
N PHE A 417 -4.55 27.00 -17.39
CA PHE A 417 -5.31 26.36 -18.46
C PHE A 417 -5.12 27.08 -19.82
N ARG A 418 -5.24 28.42 -19.86
CA ARG A 418 -5.05 29.21 -21.08
C ARG A 418 -3.61 29.16 -21.60
N ALA A 419 -2.64 28.94 -20.71
CA ALA A 419 -1.23 28.78 -21.05
C ALA A 419 -0.84 27.33 -21.43
N GLY A 420 -1.79 26.39 -21.44
CA GLY A 420 -1.52 24.98 -21.76
C GLY A 420 -1.02 24.13 -20.58
N TRP A 421 -0.92 24.71 -19.37
CA TRP A 421 -0.60 23.98 -18.17
C TRP A 421 -1.83 23.25 -17.61
N SER A 422 -1.58 22.08 -17.01
CA SER A 422 -2.63 21.23 -16.43
C SER A 422 -2.83 21.52 -14.95
N ASN A 423 -4.07 21.61 -14.51
CA ASN A 423 -4.45 21.48 -13.10
C ASN A 423 -4.94 20.05 -12.87
N LEU A 424 -4.45 19.38 -11.82
CA LEU A 424 -4.74 17.97 -11.56
C LEU A 424 -5.38 17.76 -10.19
N ILE A 425 -6.10 16.66 -10.05
CA ILE A 425 -6.52 16.11 -8.76
C ILE A 425 -5.67 14.88 -8.45
N CYS A 426 -5.21 14.76 -7.21
CA CYS A 426 -4.50 13.58 -6.73
C CYS A 426 -5.48 12.65 -6.01
N ASP A 427 -5.92 11.59 -6.69
CA ASP A 427 -6.81 10.57 -6.13
C ASP A 427 -6.14 9.64 -5.11
N LYS A 428 -4.85 9.85 -4.86
CA LYS A 428 -4.02 9.15 -3.87
C LYS A 428 -3.71 10.00 -2.64
N SER A 429 -4.23 11.22 -2.56
CA SER A 429 -4.10 12.13 -1.42
C SER A 429 -5.47 12.50 -0.85
N PHE A 430 -5.64 12.41 0.46
CA PHE A 430 -6.91 12.72 1.14
C PHE A 430 -6.66 13.62 2.36
N VAL A 431 -7.33 14.77 2.42
CA VAL A 431 -7.18 15.74 3.51
C VAL A 431 -8.58 16.14 4.01
N TYR A 432 -8.78 16.02 5.32
CA TYR A 432 -10.06 16.38 5.94
C TYR A 432 -10.17 17.90 6.08
N HIS A 433 -11.37 18.45 5.94
CA HIS A 433 -11.61 19.88 5.96
C HIS A 433 -12.82 20.22 6.85
N LYS A 434 -12.56 20.79 8.02
CA LYS A 434 -13.58 21.03 9.05
C LYS A 434 -14.56 22.15 8.66
N ARG A 435 -14.17 23.07 7.77
CA ARG A 435 -14.94 24.28 7.41
C ARG A 435 -15.40 25.05 8.64
N SER A 436 -14.47 25.37 9.53
CA SER A 436 -14.77 26.13 10.74
C SER A 436 -15.39 27.50 10.40
N GLN A 437 -16.33 27.97 11.23
CA GLN A 437 -17.24 29.09 10.93
C GLN A 437 -16.50 30.40 10.61
N SER A 438 -16.41 30.73 9.32
CA SER A 438 -16.11 32.08 8.86
C SER A 438 -17.42 32.77 8.46
N PHE A 439 -17.69 33.93 9.05
CA PHE A 439 -18.84 34.85 8.89
C PHE A 439 -19.80 34.49 7.74
N LYS A 440 -20.93 33.85 8.06
CA LYS A 440 -21.84 33.24 7.07
C LYS A 440 -22.37 34.24 6.01
N ASP A 441 -22.67 35.47 6.39
CA ASP A 441 -23.32 36.43 5.48
C ASP A 441 -22.31 37.19 4.59
N ASP A 442 -21.16 37.59 5.14
CA ASP A 442 -20.11 38.28 4.37
C ASP A 442 -19.38 37.32 3.42
N LYS A 443 -19.24 36.05 3.81
CA LYS A 443 -18.68 34.99 2.97
C LYS A 443 -19.49 34.77 1.69
N ILE A 444 -20.82 34.73 1.79
CA ILE A 444 -21.68 34.52 0.61
C ILE A 444 -21.52 35.67 -0.39
N LYS A 445 -21.51 36.92 0.09
CA LYS A 445 -21.32 38.10 -0.78
C LYS A 445 -19.97 38.10 -1.48
N LEU A 446 -18.89 37.78 -0.77
CA LEU A 446 -17.55 37.67 -1.34
C LEU A 446 -17.47 36.56 -2.39
N MET A 447 -18.06 35.39 -2.11
CA MET A 447 -18.16 34.28 -3.08
C MET A 447 -18.94 34.67 -4.34
N GLU A 448 -20.05 35.38 -4.20
CA GLU A 448 -20.84 35.85 -5.34
C GLU A 448 -20.10 36.89 -6.18
N ALA A 449 -19.42 37.84 -5.53
CA ALA A 449 -18.60 38.86 -6.19
C ALA A 449 -17.43 38.22 -6.95
N GLY A 450 -16.67 37.33 -6.30
CA GLY A 450 -15.58 36.59 -6.93
C GLY A 450 -16.05 35.73 -8.09
N ALA A 451 -17.17 35.01 -7.95
CA ALA A 451 -17.76 34.23 -9.02
C ALA A 451 -18.27 35.10 -10.19
N LYS A 452 -18.74 36.34 -9.94
CA LYS A 452 -19.10 37.30 -10.99
C LYS A 452 -17.86 37.77 -11.74
N GLN A 453 -16.81 38.17 -11.02
CA GLN A 453 -15.53 38.59 -11.60
C GLN A 453 -14.92 37.47 -12.46
N LEU A 454 -14.83 36.25 -11.90
CA LEU A 454 -14.26 35.10 -12.60
C LEU A 454 -15.02 34.75 -13.89
N ARG A 455 -16.36 34.83 -13.87
CA ARG A 455 -17.17 34.60 -15.08
C ARG A 455 -17.01 35.69 -16.14
N SER A 456 -16.68 36.91 -15.73
CA SER A 456 -16.34 37.99 -16.64
C SER A 456 -15.01 37.74 -17.34
N ASP A 457 -14.00 37.37 -16.56
CA ASP A 457 -12.62 37.16 -17.05
C ASP A 457 -12.47 35.85 -17.85
N TYR A 458 -13.28 34.84 -17.49
CA TYR A 458 -13.25 33.49 -18.05
C TYR A 458 -14.66 32.99 -18.40
N PRO A 459 -15.26 33.45 -19.52
CA PRO A 459 -16.59 33.01 -19.97
C PRO A 459 -16.71 31.48 -20.13
N GLU A 460 -15.62 30.80 -20.46
CA GLU A 460 -15.54 29.35 -20.62
C GLU A 460 -15.62 28.56 -19.29
N TYR A 461 -15.35 29.20 -18.15
CA TYR A 461 -15.23 28.55 -16.85
C TYR A 461 -16.47 27.73 -16.47
N LYS A 462 -17.67 28.29 -16.68
CA LYS A 462 -18.94 27.60 -16.38
C LYS A 462 -19.07 26.28 -17.14
N LYS A 463 -18.65 26.23 -18.40
CA LYS A 463 -18.68 25.01 -19.22
C LYS A 463 -17.60 24.02 -18.76
N LEU A 464 -16.42 24.52 -18.37
CA LEU A 464 -15.33 23.66 -17.92
C LEU A 464 -15.61 22.98 -16.58
N THR A 465 -16.27 23.66 -15.63
CA THR A 465 -16.64 23.08 -14.32
C THR A 465 -17.62 21.92 -14.39
N THR A 466 -18.35 21.72 -15.50
CA THR A 466 -19.22 20.54 -15.63
C THR A 466 -18.43 19.24 -15.65
N ARG A 467 -17.12 19.30 -15.99
CA ARG A 467 -16.22 18.14 -16.03
C ARG A 467 -16.11 17.35 -14.74
N PHE A 468 -16.39 17.96 -13.58
CA PHE A 468 -16.47 17.23 -12.30
C PHE A 468 -17.57 16.16 -12.25
N HIS A 469 -18.42 16.10 -13.27
CA HIS A 469 -19.47 15.09 -13.46
C HIS A 469 -19.13 14.07 -14.56
N ASP A 470 -17.97 14.18 -15.20
CA ASP A 470 -17.51 13.25 -16.23
C ASP A 470 -17.34 11.82 -15.65
N VAL A 471 -17.30 10.83 -16.55
CA VAL A 471 -17.21 9.41 -16.21
C VAL A 471 -16.08 9.09 -15.25
N GLU A 472 -14.92 9.72 -15.41
CA GLU A 472 -13.73 9.54 -14.54
C GLU A 472 -14.04 9.84 -13.06
N PHE A 473 -14.72 10.94 -12.77
CA PHE A 473 -15.08 11.33 -11.42
C PHE A 473 -16.21 10.48 -10.85
N GLN A 474 -17.17 10.09 -11.68
CA GLN A 474 -18.26 9.20 -11.25
C GLN A 474 -17.72 7.82 -10.91
N LEU A 475 -16.77 7.32 -11.71
CA LEU A 475 -16.13 6.05 -11.49
C LEU A 475 -15.26 6.08 -10.23
N LEU A 476 -14.49 7.15 -10.03
CA LEU A 476 -13.73 7.41 -8.79
C LEU A 476 -14.65 7.33 -7.56
N ARG A 477 -15.76 8.09 -7.56
CA ARG A 477 -16.71 8.12 -6.44
C ARG A 477 -17.43 6.79 -6.26
N SER A 478 -17.82 6.12 -7.34
CA SER A 478 -18.48 4.82 -7.29
C SER A 478 -17.59 3.75 -6.64
N ASN A 479 -16.31 3.70 -7.01
CA ASN A 479 -15.35 2.80 -6.35
C ASN A 479 -15.21 3.07 -4.86
N ILE A 480 -15.13 4.35 -4.47
CA ILE A 480 -15.04 4.75 -3.06
C ILE A 480 -16.30 4.31 -2.31
N ARG A 481 -17.51 4.53 -2.88
CA ARG A 481 -18.76 4.03 -2.28
C ARG A 481 -18.75 2.52 -2.11
N ALA A 482 -18.37 1.79 -3.15
CA ALA A 482 -18.32 0.33 -3.12
C ALA A 482 -17.31 -0.20 -2.08
N ALA A 483 -16.21 0.53 -1.86
CA ALA A 483 -15.24 0.21 -0.82
C ALA A 483 -15.77 0.50 0.59
N LEU A 484 -16.38 1.68 0.80
CA LEU A 484 -16.97 2.08 2.07
C LEU A 484 -18.17 1.20 2.47
N ALA A 485 -18.92 0.66 1.50
CA ALA A 485 -20.03 -0.26 1.74
C ALA A 485 -19.59 -1.65 2.25
N LYS A 486 -18.29 -2.01 2.13
CA LYS A 486 -17.76 -3.30 2.58
C LYS A 486 -17.11 -3.19 3.95
N ASP A 487 -17.32 -4.19 4.80
CA ASP A 487 -16.66 -4.29 6.11
C ASP A 487 -15.31 -5.01 6.01
N ASN A 488 -14.42 -4.42 5.22
CA ASN A 488 -13.07 -4.92 5.03
C ASN A 488 -12.12 -4.33 6.08
N VAL A 489 -11.18 -5.17 6.55
CA VAL A 489 -10.04 -4.70 7.34
C VAL A 489 -9.17 -3.79 6.48
N VAL A 490 -8.83 -2.61 6.99
CA VAL A 490 -8.02 -1.62 6.27
C VAL A 490 -6.57 -1.71 6.75
N LEU A 491 -5.72 -2.36 5.95
CA LEU A 491 -4.32 -2.61 6.29
C LEU A 491 -3.36 -1.74 5.46
N PRO A 492 -2.21 -1.32 6.04
CA PRO A 492 -1.11 -0.78 5.25
C PRO A 492 -0.61 -1.81 4.23
N ARG A 493 -0.03 -1.34 3.12
CA ARG A 493 0.40 -2.20 2.02
C ARG A 493 1.93 -2.35 1.98
N ALA A 494 2.40 -3.60 1.99
CA ALA A 494 3.81 -3.93 1.86
C ALA A 494 4.08 -4.59 0.50
N LEU A 495 5.09 -4.11 -0.22
CA LEU A 495 5.57 -4.72 -1.47
C LEU A 495 6.83 -5.53 -1.19
N PHE A 496 6.72 -6.85 -1.36
CA PHE A 496 7.85 -7.77 -1.31
C PHE A 496 8.47 -7.91 -2.69
N VAL A 497 9.80 -8.01 -2.77
CA VAL A 497 10.52 -8.20 -4.05
C VAL A 497 11.33 -9.48 -4.01
N ILE A 498 11.14 -10.36 -5.00
CA ILE A 498 11.89 -11.60 -5.19
C ILE A 498 12.28 -11.77 -6.66
N SER A 499 13.32 -12.55 -6.92
CA SER A 499 13.74 -12.87 -8.30
C SER A 499 13.26 -14.24 -8.74
N THR A 500 13.58 -15.29 -7.97
CA THR A 500 13.30 -16.68 -8.36
C THR A 500 11.90 -17.13 -7.96
N THR A 501 11.41 -18.19 -8.59
CA THR A 501 10.14 -18.87 -8.24
C THR A 501 10.35 -20.15 -7.43
N THR A 502 11.61 -20.62 -7.35
CA THR A 502 12.00 -21.84 -6.63
C THR A 502 13.14 -21.56 -5.65
N GLY A 503 13.33 -22.48 -4.70
CA GLY A 503 14.36 -22.37 -3.65
C GLY A 503 13.81 -21.81 -2.32
N GLY A 504 14.73 -21.52 -1.38
CA GLY A 504 14.38 -21.08 -0.02
C GLY A 504 13.83 -19.65 0.05
N THR A 505 14.33 -18.73 -0.78
CA THR A 505 13.92 -17.32 -0.72
C THR A 505 12.43 -17.11 -1.04
N PRO A 506 11.86 -17.67 -2.13
CA PRO A 506 10.43 -17.51 -2.42
C PRO A 506 9.54 -18.16 -1.35
N GLN A 507 9.96 -19.31 -0.82
CA GLN A 507 9.22 -20.05 0.20
C GLN A 507 9.20 -19.30 1.54
N THR A 508 10.36 -18.85 2.03
CA THR A 508 10.45 -18.09 3.28
C THR A 508 9.82 -16.70 3.17
N ASN A 509 9.83 -16.09 1.98
CA ASN A 509 9.07 -14.88 1.71
C ASN A 509 7.56 -15.13 1.86
N LEU A 510 7.04 -16.20 1.27
CA LEU A 510 5.62 -16.54 1.37
C LEU A 510 5.22 -16.88 2.80
N ASP A 511 6.06 -17.57 3.57
CA ASP A 511 5.84 -17.80 5.00
C ASP A 511 5.69 -16.48 5.76
N LEU A 512 6.58 -15.51 5.52
CA LEU A 512 6.52 -14.19 6.15
C LEU A 512 5.26 -13.43 5.72
N MET A 513 4.95 -13.38 4.43
CA MET A 513 3.75 -12.71 3.90
C MET A 513 2.47 -13.28 4.52
N ARG A 514 2.36 -14.61 4.64
CA ARG A 514 1.23 -15.27 5.30
C ARG A 514 1.15 -14.91 6.78
N ALA A 515 2.28 -14.96 7.49
CA ALA A 515 2.36 -14.71 8.92
C ALA A 515 2.15 -13.24 9.34
N ILE A 516 2.12 -12.29 8.40
CA ILE A 516 1.79 -10.87 8.64
C ILE A 516 0.52 -10.40 7.93
N SER A 517 -0.23 -11.31 7.29
CA SER A 517 -1.38 -10.96 6.45
C SER A 517 -2.54 -10.31 7.21
N ASP A 518 -2.56 -10.43 8.53
CA ASP A 518 -3.47 -9.76 9.46
C ASP A 518 -3.06 -8.31 9.78
N LYS A 519 -1.81 -7.93 9.47
CA LYS A 519 -1.21 -6.62 9.77
C LYS A 519 -0.89 -5.81 8.52
N TYR A 520 -0.59 -6.48 7.41
CA TYR A 520 -0.26 -5.87 6.13
C TYR A 520 -0.99 -6.56 4.99
N SER A 521 -1.52 -5.76 4.06
CA SER A 521 -1.92 -6.27 2.76
C SER A 521 -0.67 -6.46 1.90
N CYS A 522 -0.30 -7.72 1.66
CA CYS A 522 0.99 -8.07 1.06
C CYS A 522 0.90 -8.18 -0.47
N PHE A 523 1.78 -7.45 -1.15
CA PHE A 523 2.00 -7.50 -2.59
C PHE A 523 3.37 -8.14 -2.86
N LEU A 524 3.52 -8.76 -4.04
CA LEU A 524 4.76 -9.36 -4.49
C LEU A 524 5.11 -8.85 -5.88
N LEU A 525 6.31 -8.31 -6.03
CA LEU A 525 6.94 -7.94 -7.29
C LEU A 525 7.99 -8.99 -7.65
N ARG A 526 7.94 -9.50 -8.88
CA ARG A 526 8.96 -10.40 -9.44
C ARG A 526 9.33 -9.92 -10.84
N CYS A 527 10.59 -10.06 -11.21
CA CYS A 527 11.03 -9.88 -12.59
C CYS A 527 11.95 -11.03 -13.04
N ASP A 528 11.84 -11.44 -14.30
CA ASP A 528 12.73 -12.41 -14.97
C ASP A 528 13.49 -11.79 -16.13
N LYS A 529 14.03 -10.59 -15.89
CA LYS A 529 14.79 -9.74 -16.83
C LYS A 529 13.92 -9.02 -17.85
N SER A 530 12.91 -9.70 -18.40
CA SER A 530 12.07 -9.16 -19.48
C SER A 530 10.63 -8.92 -19.07
N THR A 531 10.15 -9.56 -18.01
CA THR A 531 8.74 -9.43 -17.60
C THR A 531 8.63 -9.11 -16.12
N ILE A 532 7.84 -8.10 -15.78
CA ILE A 532 7.48 -7.72 -14.41
C ILE A 532 6.13 -8.34 -14.09
N TYR A 533 6.06 -9.04 -12.95
CA TYR A 533 4.87 -9.66 -12.41
C TYR A 533 4.54 -8.98 -11.08
N LEU A 534 3.31 -8.47 -10.97
CA LEU A 534 2.77 -7.96 -9.73
C LEU A 534 1.65 -8.90 -9.25
N SER A 535 1.78 -9.43 -8.04
CA SER A 535 0.79 -10.29 -7.41
C SER A 535 0.36 -9.73 -6.05
N LYS A 536 -0.79 -10.17 -5.55
CA LYS A 536 -1.27 -9.88 -4.20
C LYS A 536 -1.61 -11.18 -3.46
N LEU A 537 -1.29 -11.24 -2.18
CA LEU A 537 -1.71 -12.34 -1.31
C LEU A 537 -3.19 -12.19 -0.97
N VAL A 538 -3.99 -13.19 -1.34
CA VAL A 538 -5.43 -13.28 -1.04
C VAL A 538 -5.70 -14.68 -0.50
N SER A 539 -6.25 -14.78 0.71
CA SER A 539 -6.56 -16.06 1.36
C SER A 539 -5.36 -17.04 1.43
N GLY A 540 -4.14 -16.51 1.61
CA GLY A 540 -2.92 -17.32 1.71
C GLY A 540 -2.29 -17.73 0.37
N GLU A 541 -2.88 -17.33 -0.75
CA GLU A 541 -2.40 -17.62 -2.10
C GLU A 541 -2.07 -16.34 -2.88
N LEU A 542 -1.08 -16.42 -3.77
CA LEU A 542 -0.68 -15.29 -4.61
C LEU A 542 -1.56 -15.26 -5.87
N GLN A 543 -2.25 -14.14 -6.06
CA GLN A 543 -3.03 -13.87 -7.27
C GLN A 543 -2.31 -12.82 -8.11
N THR A 544 -1.98 -13.14 -9.36
CA THR A 544 -1.39 -12.18 -10.31
C THR A 544 -2.39 -11.08 -10.63
N LEU A 545 -1.97 -9.84 -10.44
CA LEU A 545 -2.73 -8.63 -10.74
C LEU A 545 -2.37 -8.07 -12.12
N GLU A 546 -1.07 -7.98 -12.40
CA GLU A 546 -0.54 -7.36 -13.61
C GLU A 546 0.72 -8.10 -14.09
N GLU A 547 0.86 -8.23 -15.41
CA GLU A 547 2.06 -8.70 -16.09
C GLU A 547 2.46 -7.67 -17.15
N THR A 548 3.71 -7.22 -17.11
CA THR A 548 4.22 -6.19 -18.03
C THR A 548 5.53 -6.66 -18.65
N HIS A 549 5.59 -6.73 -19.97
CA HIS A 549 6.80 -7.02 -20.71
C HIS A 549 7.59 -5.73 -20.96
N LEU A 550 8.90 -5.79 -20.68
CA LEU A 550 9.86 -4.76 -21.00
C LEU A 550 10.24 -4.86 -22.47
N GLY A 551 10.36 -3.72 -23.14
CA GLY A 551 10.89 -3.63 -24.49
C GLY A 551 12.36 -4.03 -24.57
N VAL A 552 13.12 -3.83 -23.48
CA VAL A 552 14.52 -4.25 -23.35
C VAL A 552 14.72 -5.00 -22.04
N SER A 553 15.29 -6.21 -22.13
CA SER A 553 15.65 -7.01 -20.97
C SER A 553 16.70 -6.32 -20.11
N ILE A 554 16.55 -6.40 -18.79
CA ILE A 554 17.55 -5.96 -17.84
C ILE A 554 18.80 -6.83 -17.99
N ASN A 555 19.95 -6.20 -18.21
CA ASN A 555 21.24 -6.89 -18.32
C ASN A 555 22.00 -6.85 -16.98
N ALA A 556 22.91 -7.80 -16.79
CA ALA A 556 23.67 -7.97 -15.55
C ALA A 556 24.69 -6.86 -15.28
N LEU A 557 25.27 -6.27 -16.34
CA LEU A 557 26.35 -5.29 -16.27
C LEU A 557 25.88 -3.94 -15.71
N GLU A 558 24.73 -3.48 -16.19
CA GLU A 558 24.14 -2.21 -15.78
C GLU A 558 23.20 -2.42 -14.60
N HIS A 559 22.46 -3.53 -14.59
CA HIS A 559 21.47 -3.83 -13.57
C HIS A 559 20.48 -2.65 -13.40
N ARG A 560 20.14 -2.02 -14.53
CA ARG A 560 19.27 -0.84 -14.67
C ARG A 560 18.33 -1.02 -15.85
N SER A 561 17.16 -0.37 -15.78
CA SER A 561 16.24 -0.20 -16.89
C SER A 561 15.33 0.99 -16.59
N GLU A 562 15.34 2.01 -17.45
CA GLU A 562 14.49 3.19 -17.30
C GLU A 562 13.01 2.83 -17.39
N GLU A 563 12.67 1.93 -18.32
CA GLU A 563 11.30 1.41 -18.46
C GLU A 563 10.85 0.72 -17.18
N TYR A 564 11.68 -0.16 -16.60
CA TYR A 564 11.41 -0.79 -15.31
C TYR A 564 11.20 0.26 -14.21
N ASP A 565 12.04 1.29 -14.14
CA ASP A 565 11.99 2.33 -13.12
C ASP A 565 10.68 3.13 -13.17
N ILE A 566 10.21 3.49 -14.38
CA ILE A 566 8.91 4.15 -14.58
C ILE A 566 7.78 3.22 -14.13
N ILE A 567 7.83 1.95 -14.52
CA ILE A 567 6.81 0.95 -14.18
C ILE A 567 6.66 0.81 -12.65
N VAL A 568 7.76 0.62 -11.95
CA VAL A 568 7.70 0.41 -10.50
C VAL A 568 7.33 1.66 -9.73
N ALA A 569 7.73 2.85 -10.18
CA ALA A 569 7.29 4.11 -9.58
C ALA A 569 5.76 4.24 -9.61
N GLU A 570 5.15 3.92 -10.75
CA GLU A 570 3.71 3.90 -10.90
C GLU A 570 3.04 2.81 -10.06
N ILE A 571 3.62 1.60 -9.97
CA ILE A 571 3.11 0.55 -9.07
C ILE A 571 3.10 1.04 -7.62
N LEU A 572 4.21 1.62 -7.14
CA LEU A 572 4.34 2.15 -5.77
C LEU A 572 3.26 3.21 -5.48
N PHE A 573 3.03 4.13 -6.44
CA PHE A 573 2.00 5.18 -6.35
C PHE A 573 0.57 4.62 -6.41
N LYS A 574 0.24 3.92 -7.49
CA LYS A 574 -1.10 3.40 -7.81
C LYS A 574 -1.63 2.51 -6.70
N TYR A 575 -0.79 1.62 -6.19
CA TYR A 575 -1.16 0.69 -5.14
C TYR A 575 -0.97 1.24 -3.73
N LYS A 576 -0.54 2.49 -3.53
CA LYS A 576 -0.27 3.08 -2.20
C LYS A 576 0.62 2.15 -1.36
N ILE A 577 1.75 1.71 -1.91
CA ILE A 577 2.70 0.88 -1.16
C ILE A 577 3.33 1.73 -0.06
N GLU A 578 3.21 1.29 1.19
CA GLU A 578 3.68 1.99 2.40
C GLU A 578 4.99 1.41 2.94
N LEU A 579 5.40 0.22 2.48
CA LEU A 579 6.66 -0.43 2.83
C LEU A 579 7.21 -1.21 1.64
N LEU A 580 8.49 -1.02 1.32
CA LEU A 580 9.22 -1.83 0.34
C LEU A 580 10.15 -2.81 1.08
N HIS A 581 9.94 -4.10 0.88
CA HIS A 581 10.81 -5.14 1.44
C HIS A 581 11.40 -6.03 0.34
N ILE A 582 12.66 -5.75 0.02
CA ILE A 582 13.43 -6.51 -0.95
C ILE A 582 13.97 -7.77 -0.28
N ARG A 583 13.62 -8.94 -0.80
CA ARG A 583 14.15 -10.25 -0.35
C ARG A 583 15.21 -10.77 -1.30
N HIS A 584 15.16 -10.35 -2.55
CA HIS A 584 16.20 -10.56 -3.55
C HIS A 584 16.01 -9.55 -4.68
N ILE A 585 17.08 -9.16 -5.37
CA ILE A 585 17.04 -8.09 -6.38
C ILE A 585 17.57 -8.48 -7.76
N ALA A 586 18.08 -9.71 -7.98
CA ALA A 586 18.48 -10.11 -9.34
C ALA A 586 17.36 -9.92 -10.36
N TRP A 587 17.74 -9.48 -11.56
CA TRP A 587 16.84 -9.19 -12.67
C TRP A 587 15.86 -8.04 -12.42
N HIS A 588 16.05 -7.23 -11.37
CA HIS A 588 15.33 -5.96 -11.15
C HIS A 588 16.29 -4.78 -11.36
N SER A 589 15.80 -3.55 -11.54
CA SER A 589 16.68 -2.37 -11.50
C SER A 589 17.17 -2.11 -10.07
N LEU A 590 18.47 -1.81 -9.87
CA LEU A 590 18.95 -1.37 -8.54
C LEU A 590 18.57 0.08 -8.20
N ASN A 591 17.84 0.80 -9.08
CA ASN A 591 17.24 2.10 -8.71
C ASN A 591 15.96 1.94 -7.87
N LEU A 592 15.39 0.73 -7.75
CA LEU A 592 14.16 0.50 -7.00
C LEU A 592 14.12 1.12 -5.58
N PRO A 593 15.13 0.97 -4.70
CA PRO A 593 15.09 1.59 -3.39
C PRO A 593 15.21 3.13 -3.45
N TYR A 594 15.97 3.68 -4.41
CA TYR A 594 16.06 5.12 -4.63
C TYR A 594 14.69 5.71 -4.99
N ILE A 595 13.96 5.07 -5.91
CA ILE A 595 12.60 5.45 -6.30
C ILE A 595 11.63 5.37 -5.12
N ALA A 596 11.72 4.32 -4.30
CA ALA A 596 10.90 4.20 -3.09
C ALA A 596 11.21 5.33 -2.10
N LYS A 597 12.49 5.65 -1.85
CA LYS A 597 12.90 6.74 -0.96
C LYS A 597 12.48 8.11 -1.46
N SER A 598 12.48 8.36 -2.78
CA SER A 598 12.00 9.65 -3.34
C SER A 598 10.49 9.88 -3.13
N MET A 599 9.75 8.82 -2.81
CA MET A 599 8.34 8.84 -2.45
C MET A 599 8.10 8.64 -0.94
N ASN A 600 9.16 8.78 -0.14
CA ASN A 600 9.19 8.58 1.31
C ASN A 600 8.65 7.21 1.77
N ILE A 601 8.93 6.16 0.99
CA ILE A 601 8.59 4.77 1.35
C ILE A 601 9.80 4.14 2.05
N PRO A 602 9.65 3.61 3.28
CA PRO A 602 10.72 2.88 3.93
C PRO A 602 11.15 1.62 3.18
N VAL A 603 12.45 1.36 3.17
CA VAL A 603 13.09 0.30 2.40
C VAL A 603 13.85 -0.66 3.31
N ILE A 604 13.53 -1.94 3.20
CA ILE A 604 14.22 -3.02 3.89
C ILE A 604 14.82 -3.97 2.86
N TYR A 605 16.06 -4.40 3.07
CA TYR A 605 16.70 -5.43 2.25
C TYR A 605 17.14 -6.63 3.10
N SER A 606 16.51 -7.78 2.89
CA SER A 606 16.94 -9.04 3.48
C SER A 606 17.90 -9.78 2.55
N MET A 607 19.11 -10.02 3.05
CA MET A 607 20.22 -10.68 2.38
C MET A 607 20.25 -12.16 2.77
N HIS A 608 19.62 -12.99 1.94
CA HIS A 608 19.60 -14.46 2.11
C HIS A 608 20.79 -15.16 1.45
N ASP A 609 21.67 -14.39 0.82
CA ASP A 609 22.89 -14.85 0.18
C ASP A 609 23.88 -13.68 0.03
N PHE A 610 24.98 -13.89 -0.69
CA PHE A 610 26.02 -12.88 -0.90
C PHE A 610 25.97 -12.22 -2.29
N TYR A 611 24.81 -12.18 -2.95
CA TYR A 611 24.65 -11.60 -4.28
C TYR A 611 25.19 -10.17 -4.38
N SER A 612 24.94 -9.33 -3.37
CA SER A 612 25.45 -7.96 -3.29
C SER A 612 26.98 -7.86 -3.20
N ILE A 613 27.64 -8.87 -2.64
CA ILE A 613 29.11 -8.94 -2.58
C ILE A 613 29.67 -9.40 -3.93
N CYS A 614 29.01 -10.40 -4.56
CA CYS A 614 29.43 -11.03 -5.80
C CYS A 614 28.27 -11.79 -6.46
N PRO A 615 28.09 -11.71 -7.80
CA PRO A 615 27.02 -12.41 -8.51
C PRO A 615 27.14 -13.94 -8.52
N THR A 616 28.23 -14.51 -8.00
CA THR A 616 28.36 -15.96 -7.76
C THR A 616 27.45 -16.45 -6.64
N VAL A 617 26.94 -15.55 -5.78
CA VAL A 617 26.03 -15.83 -4.64
C VAL A 617 26.68 -16.64 -3.50
N THR A 618 27.53 -17.61 -3.82
CA THR A 618 28.23 -18.49 -2.87
C THR A 618 29.64 -18.01 -2.48
N LEU A 619 30.15 -16.98 -3.15
CA LEU A 619 31.54 -16.50 -3.03
C LEU A 619 32.57 -17.60 -3.37
N SER A 620 32.24 -18.45 -4.33
CA SER A 620 33.13 -19.49 -4.85
C SER A 620 33.94 -18.97 -6.05
N ASN A 621 35.21 -19.37 -6.14
CA ASN A 621 36.07 -19.10 -7.28
C ASN A 621 35.83 -20.09 -8.43
N GLU A 622 36.60 -19.99 -9.51
CA GLU A 622 36.50 -20.87 -10.69
C GLU A 622 36.75 -22.36 -10.41
N SER A 623 37.44 -22.67 -9.29
CA SER A 623 37.67 -24.05 -8.84
C SER A 623 36.57 -24.57 -7.88
N GLY A 624 35.54 -23.77 -7.63
CA GLY A 624 34.47 -24.07 -6.68
C GLY A 624 34.85 -23.84 -5.21
N LYS A 625 36.06 -23.36 -4.93
CA LYS A 625 36.53 -23.08 -3.56
C LYS A 625 36.04 -21.72 -3.08
N TYR A 626 35.62 -21.63 -1.82
CA TYR A 626 35.25 -20.38 -1.18
C TYR A 626 36.44 -19.39 -1.14
N CYS A 627 36.25 -18.18 -1.66
CA CYS A 627 37.28 -17.13 -1.69
C CYS A 627 36.90 -15.89 -0.84
N ALA A 628 35.76 -15.93 -0.14
CA ALA A 628 35.23 -14.81 0.63
C ALA A 628 35.00 -13.53 -0.19
N GLY A 629 34.88 -13.64 -1.52
CA GLY A 629 34.80 -12.50 -2.44
C GLY A 629 36.15 -11.83 -2.73
N THR A 630 37.26 -12.46 -2.38
CA THR A 630 38.61 -11.95 -2.69
C THR A 630 39.00 -12.43 -4.08
N CYS A 631 38.81 -11.58 -5.09
CA CYS A 631 39.07 -11.92 -6.50
C CYS A 631 40.57 -11.74 -6.82
N ASN A 632 41.28 -12.83 -7.12
CA ASN A 632 42.68 -12.79 -7.54
C ASN A 632 42.80 -12.82 -9.08
N ASN A 633 43.56 -11.88 -9.66
CA ASN A 633 43.60 -11.50 -11.07
C ASN A 633 44.32 -12.48 -12.05
N LYS A 634 44.34 -13.80 -11.81
CA LYS A 634 45.28 -14.72 -12.51
C LYS A 634 44.71 -16.01 -13.14
N SER A 635 43.40 -16.18 -13.31
CA SER A 635 42.82 -17.47 -13.79
C SER A 635 41.43 -17.33 -14.45
N LYS A 636 40.83 -18.45 -14.90
CA LYS A 636 39.50 -18.57 -15.56
C LYS A 636 38.35 -17.86 -14.81
N ASP A 637 37.29 -17.48 -15.50
CA ASP A 637 36.14 -16.79 -14.89
C ASP A 637 35.33 -17.67 -13.93
N CYS A 638 34.79 -17.05 -12.88
CA CYS A 638 33.90 -17.72 -11.93
C CYS A 638 32.53 -17.92 -12.57
N LYS A 639 31.86 -19.03 -12.25
CA LYS A 639 30.50 -19.29 -12.71
C LYS A 639 29.50 -18.40 -11.97
N ILE A 640 28.70 -17.63 -12.71
CA ILE A 640 27.59 -16.85 -12.15
C ILE A 640 26.37 -17.74 -11.90
N ALA A 641 25.65 -17.48 -10.81
CA ALA A 641 24.55 -18.34 -10.37
C ALA A 641 23.20 -18.03 -11.04
N LEU A 642 22.93 -16.76 -11.37
CA LEU A 642 21.59 -16.28 -11.77
C LEU A 642 21.53 -15.63 -13.15
N TRP A 643 22.66 -15.30 -13.76
CA TRP A 643 22.73 -14.68 -15.09
C TRP A 643 23.25 -15.70 -16.10
N GLU A 644 22.91 -15.54 -17.38
CA GLU A 644 23.39 -16.43 -18.43
C GLU A 644 24.89 -16.22 -18.66
N GLU A 645 25.58 -17.22 -19.22
CA GLU A 645 27.05 -17.15 -19.38
C GLU A 645 27.48 -16.00 -20.31
N ASP A 646 26.62 -15.61 -21.26
CA ASP A 646 26.85 -14.49 -22.17
C ASP A 646 26.52 -13.11 -21.55
N ASP A 647 25.85 -13.06 -20.38
CA ASP A 647 25.40 -11.81 -19.76
C ASP A 647 26.52 -11.05 -19.01
N ILE A 648 27.62 -11.72 -18.65
CA ILE A 648 28.68 -11.13 -17.82
C ILE A 648 30.06 -11.39 -18.41
N ILE A 649 30.73 -10.29 -18.74
CA ILE A 649 32.10 -10.27 -19.21
C ILE A 649 33.01 -10.25 -17.98
N ASN A 650 33.66 -11.38 -17.68
CA ASN A 650 34.80 -11.50 -16.77
C ASN A 650 34.63 -10.85 -15.38
N LEU A 651 34.35 -11.65 -14.34
CA LEU A 651 34.23 -11.18 -12.95
C LEU A 651 35.52 -10.59 -12.37
N LYS A 652 36.66 -10.82 -13.01
CA LYS A 652 38.01 -10.34 -12.62
C LYS A 652 38.30 -9.02 -13.35
N ASN A 653 39.41 -8.34 -13.06
CA ASN A 653 39.78 -7.06 -13.69
C ASN A 653 38.71 -5.93 -13.55
N ASN A 654 38.41 -5.53 -12.31
CA ASN A 654 37.55 -4.40 -11.90
C ASN A 654 36.03 -4.62 -11.91
N TYR A 655 35.46 -5.63 -12.58
CA TYR A 655 34.00 -5.81 -12.58
C TYR A 655 33.41 -6.02 -11.18
N ILE A 656 34.05 -6.83 -10.33
CA ILE A 656 33.59 -7.02 -8.95
C ILE A 656 33.58 -5.72 -8.13
N HIS A 657 34.47 -4.78 -8.43
CA HIS A 657 34.50 -3.47 -7.77
C HIS A 657 33.32 -2.63 -8.25
N ARG A 658 33.09 -2.56 -9.57
CA ARG A 658 31.90 -1.90 -10.14
C ARG A 658 30.59 -2.48 -9.58
N TRP A 659 30.49 -3.80 -9.46
CA TRP A 659 29.36 -4.48 -8.86
C TRP A 659 29.12 -4.00 -7.42
N ARG A 660 30.18 -3.99 -6.61
CA ARG A 660 30.11 -3.52 -5.22
C ARG A 660 29.77 -2.04 -5.14
N ASP A 661 30.27 -1.21 -6.03
CA ASP A 661 29.95 0.22 -6.08
C ASP A 661 28.47 0.45 -6.40
N GLN A 662 27.91 -0.31 -7.36
CA GLN A 662 26.48 -0.30 -7.67
C GLN A 662 25.64 -0.74 -6.47
N PHE A 663 26.07 -1.79 -5.75
CA PHE A 663 25.38 -2.23 -4.53
C PHE A 663 25.57 -1.26 -3.37
N ASN A 664 26.71 -0.57 -3.28
CA ASN A 664 26.97 0.43 -2.26
C ASN A 664 25.98 1.60 -2.39
N ASP A 665 25.75 2.08 -3.61
CA ASP A 665 24.71 3.07 -3.90
C ASP A 665 23.30 2.54 -3.56
N PHE A 666 22.92 1.36 -4.06
CA PHE A 666 21.65 0.70 -3.74
C PHE A 666 21.41 0.60 -2.22
N LEU A 667 22.42 0.16 -1.46
CA LEU A 667 22.36 -0.06 -0.02
C LEU A 667 22.26 1.25 0.77
N SER A 668 22.71 2.37 0.21
CA SER A 668 22.61 3.69 0.85
C SER A 668 21.16 4.10 1.08
N TYR A 669 20.26 3.68 0.19
CA TYR A 669 18.82 3.93 0.23
C TYR A 669 18.05 2.92 1.09
N CYS A 670 18.68 1.85 1.59
CA CYS A 670 18.05 0.93 2.54
C CYS A 670 18.08 1.53 3.95
N ASP A 671 16.92 1.55 4.61
CA ASP A 671 16.79 1.98 6.01
C ASP A 671 17.30 0.89 6.96
N ILE A 672 16.99 -0.38 6.65
CA ILE A 672 17.42 -1.56 7.42
C ILE A 672 17.87 -2.66 6.47
N VAL A 673 18.97 -3.33 6.82
CA VAL A 673 19.42 -4.55 6.16
C VAL A 673 19.34 -5.74 7.12
N ILE A 674 18.95 -6.90 6.61
CA ILE A 674 18.67 -8.08 7.43
C ILE A 674 19.44 -9.27 6.88
N THR A 675 20.00 -10.10 7.75
CA THR A 675 20.48 -11.44 7.39
C THR A 675 20.06 -12.44 8.46
N THR A 676 20.40 -13.70 8.27
CA THR A 676 19.91 -14.82 9.08
C THR A 676 20.91 -15.34 10.11
N ASP A 677 22.20 -14.98 9.99
CA ASP A 677 23.26 -15.40 10.92
C ASP A 677 24.37 -14.34 11.08
N ASN A 678 24.97 -14.30 12.27
CA ASN A 678 26.03 -13.34 12.60
C ASN A 678 27.29 -13.51 11.73
N SER A 679 27.60 -14.72 11.24
CA SER A 679 28.72 -14.92 10.32
C SER A 679 28.49 -14.27 8.96
N ALA A 680 27.25 -14.31 8.45
CA ALA A 680 26.86 -13.63 7.22
C ALA A 680 26.95 -12.11 7.39
N LYS A 681 26.45 -11.57 8.51
CA LYS A 681 26.60 -10.14 8.86
C LYS A 681 28.07 -9.73 8.83
N LYS A 682 28.94 -10.46 9.54
CA LYS A 682 30.40 -10.19 9.57
C LYS A 682 31.02 -10.20 8.18
N GLN A 683 30.64 -11.17 7.34
CA GLN A 683 31.18 -11.28 5.99
C GLN A 683 30.72 -10.12 5.08
N ILE A 684 29.47 -9.70 5.21
CA ILE A 684 28.90 -8.57 4.46
C ILE A 684 29.55 -7.25 4.92
N CYS A 685 29.67 -7.02 6.23
CA CYS A 685 30.21 -5.78 6.79
C CYS A 685 31.73 -5.63 6.55
N LYS A 686 32.47 -6.72 6.26
CA LYS A 686 33.85 -6.62 5.76
C LYS A 686 33.95 -5.88 4.43
N ILE A 687 32.92 -5.98 3.58
CA ILE A 687 32.88 -5.33 2.26
C ILE A 687 32.12 -4.01 2.34
N PHE A 688 31.03 -3.97 3.12
CA PHE A 688 30.17 -2.80 3.30
C PHE A 688 30.11 -2.39 4.78
N PRO A 689 31.19 -1.79 5.33
CA PRO A 689 31.29 -1.47 6.76
C PRO A 689 30.24 -0.47 7.25
N GLN A 690 29.73 0.39 6.36
CA GLN A 690 28.67 1.36 6.66
C GLN A 690 27.33 0.72 7.05
N LEU A 691 27.15 -0.58 6.82
CA LEU A 691 25.92 -1.28 7.16
C LEU A 691 25.83 -1.70 8.63
N GLU A 692 26.92 -1.63 9.41
CA GLU A 692 26.99 -2.19 10.76
C GLU A 692 25.85 -1.71 11.68
N GLU A 693 25.53 -0.41 11.61
CA GLU A 693 24.48 0.24 12.41
C GLU A 693 23.05 -0.01 11.87
N LYS A 694 22.92 -0.34 10.58
CA LYS A 694 21.64 -0.63 9.92
C LYS A 694 21.26 -2.11 9.97
N PHE A 695 22.12 -2.96 10.52
CA PHE A 695 22.02 -4.42 10.39
C PHE A 695 21.17 -5.06 11.50
N ALA A 696 20.19 -5.87 11.11
CA ALA A 696 19.51 -6.80 12.01
C ALA A 696 19.77 -8.27 11.62
N VAL A 697 19.83 -9.17 12.60
CA VAL A 697 19.97 -10.61 12.37
C VAL A 697 18.69 -11.30 12.80
N ILE A 698 17.92 -11.80 11.84
CA ILE A 698 16.65 -12.51 12.07
C ILE A 698 16.73 -13.87 11.38
N PRO A 699 16.90 -14.97 12.13
CA PRO A 699 16.92 -16.31 11.55
C PRO A 699 15.55 -16.66 10.95
N HIS A 700 15.53 -17.60 10.00
CA HIS A 700 14.26 -18.09 9.46
C HIS A 700 13.48 -18.88 10.51
N GLY A 701 12.20 -18.55 10.64
CA GLY A 701 11.22 -19.32 11.39
C GLY A 701 10.66 -20.47 10.55
N ARG A 702 10.32 -21.57 11.20
CA ARG A 702 9.75 -22.76 10.54
C ARG A 702 8.77 -23.47 11.46
N ASP A 703 7.57 -23.69 10.97
CA ASP A 703 6.57 -24.50 11.66
C ASP A 703 6.67 -25.96 11.21
N PHE A 704 6.60 -26.86 12.18
CA PHE A 704 6.60 -28.29 11.96
C PHE A 704 5.35 -28.87 12.63
N PRO A 705 4.42 -29.50 11.86
CA PRO A 705 3.25 -30.13 12.45
C PRO A 705 3.62 -31.25 13.43
N LEU A 706 4.70 -31.97 13.11
CA LEU A 706 5.26 -33.05 13.91
C LEU A 706 6.79 -32.94 13.91
N MET A 707 7.39 -33.19 15.06
CA MET A 707 8.81 -33.47 15.21
C MET A 707 8.98 -34.88 15.76
N TYR A 708 9.98 -35.59 15.25
CA TYR A 708 10.32 -36.93 15.71
C TYR A 708 11.52 -36.86 16.65
N PRO A 709 11.41 -37.35 17.90
CA PRO A 709 12.56 -37.38 18.79
C PRO A 709 13.65 -38.25 18.19
N GLY A 710 14.90 -37.84 18.43
CA GLY A 710 16.06 -38.64 18.08
C GLY A 710 16.09 -39.91 18.93
N GLU A 711 16.46 -41.02 18.28
CA GLU A 711 16.57 -42.34 18.90
C GLU A 711 18.01 -42.62 19.30
N ALA A 712 18.20 -43.09 20.54
CA ALA A 712 19.51 -43.52 21.02
C ALA A 712 19.99 -44.78 20.28
N LEU A 713 21.31 -44.93 20.13
CA LEU A 713 21.88 -46.16 19.61
C LEU A 713 21.88 -47.22 20.70
N ASP A 714 21.17 -48.33 20.46
CA ASP A 714 21.18 -49.48 21.37
C ASP A 714 22.35 -50.42 21.09
N THR A 715 22.55 -50.77 19.82
CA THR A 715 23.60 -51.64 19.31
C THR A 715 24.38 -50.96 18.18
N ARG A 716 25.57 -51.49 17.87
CA ARG A 716 26.35 -51.02 16.72
C ARG A 716 25.62 -51.41 15.42
N PRO A 717 25.36 -50.48 14.49
CA PRO A 717 24.68 -50.81 13.26
C PRO A 717 25.58 -51.65 12.33
N GLU A 718 24.98 -52.61 11.62
CA GLU A 718 25.67 -53.38 10.57
C GLU A 718 26.04 -52.49 9.38
N LYS A 719 25.14 -51.57 9.01
CA LYS A 719 25.38 -50.50 8.02
C LYS A 719 25.00 -49.13 8.55
N ILE A 720 25.85 -48.15 8.28
CA ILE A 720 25.65 -46.75 8.64
C ILE A 720 24.82 -46.09 7.53
N LYS A 721 23.52 -45.98 7.77
CA LYS A 721 22.61 -45.16 6.95
C LYS A 721 22.89 -43.67 7.11
N VAL A 722 23.26 -43.01 6.02
CA VAL A 722 23.58 -41.57 5.93
C VAL A 722 22.55 -40.88 5.05
N ILE A 723 21.88 -39.84 5.56
CA ILE A 723 20.93 -39.03 4.76
C ILE A 723 21.58 -37.73 4.28
N VAL A 724 21.32 -37.38 3.02
CA VAL A 724 21.73 -36.10 2.42
C VAL A 724 20.51 -35.46 1.74
N PRO A 725 19.79 -34.57 2.45
CA PRO A 725 18.64 -33.88 1.87
C PRO A 725 19.04 -32.56 1.18
N GLY A 726 18.31 -32.19 0.13
CA GLY A 726 18.37 -30.88 -0.53
C GLY A 726 18.84 -30.93 -1.99
N ASN A 727 19.40 -29.81 -2.46
CA ASN A 727 20.05 -29.75 -3.78
C ASN A 727 21.54 -30.07 -3.62
N ILE A 728 21.92 -31.31 -3.88
CA ILE A 728 23.25 -31.89 -3.61
C ILE A 728 24.20 -31.58 -4.77
N SER A 729 24.59 -30.32 -4.89
CA SER A 729 25.54 -29.86 -5.91
C SER A 729 27.01 -30.06 -5.49
N ILE A 730 27.95 -29.81 -6.39
CA ILE A 730 29.39 -29.78 -6.10
C ILE A 730 29.70 -28.84 -4.91
N ALA A 731 29.09 -27.64 -4.89
CA ALA A 731 29.25 -26.66 -3.80
C ALA A 731 28.65 -27.13 -2.46
N LYS A 732 27.77 -28.15 -2.48
CA LYS A 732 27.18 -28.81 -1.31
C LYS A 732 27.91 -30.10 -0.92
N GLY A 733 29.10 -30.33 -1.49
CA GLY A 733 29.99 -31.43 -1.10
C GLY A 733 29.83 -32.73 -1.91
N ALA A 734 29.16 -32.71 -3.06
CA ALA A 734 28.92 -33.92 -3.85
C ALA A 734 30.20 -34.72 -4.18
N LEU A 735 31.31 -34.05 -4.50
CA LEU A 735 32.59 -34.71 -4.80
C LEU A 735 33.21 -35.39 -3.57
N LEU A 736 33.04 -34.80 -2.38
CA LEU A 736 33.52 -35.41 -1.14
C LEU A 736 32.69 -36.66 -0.82
N ILE A 737 31.37 -36.59 -1.00
CA ILE A 737 30.46 -37.73 -0.84
C ILE A 737 30.81 -38.87 -1.80
N LYS A 738 31.03 -38.56 -3.07
CA LYS A 738 31.46 -39.52 -4.08
C LYS A 738 32.72 -40.28 -3.63
N LYS A 739 33.75 -39.55 -3.21
CA LYS A 739 35.00 -40.16 -2.73
C LYS A 739 34.79 -41.02 -1.49
N MET A 740 33.93 -40.60 -0.55
CA MET A 740 33.60 -41.41 0.62
C MET A 740 33.00 -42.77 0.19
N ILE A 741 32.05 -42.75 -0.74
CA ILE A 741 31.40 -43.97 -1.26
C ILE A 741 32.42 -44.87 -1.99
N GLU A 742 33.21 -44.31 -2.90
CA GLU A 742 34.20 -45.07 -3.70
C GLU A 742 35.30 -45.70 -2.85
N GLU A 743 35.71 -45.03 -1.77
CA GLU A 743 36.73 -45.53 -0.86
C GLU A 743 36.17 -46.50 0.20
N ASP A 744 34.85 -46.69 0.31
CA ASP A 744 34.24 -47.61 1.29
C ASP A 744 34.27 -49.07 0.82
N LYS A 745 35.47 -49.65 0.84
CA LYS A 745 35.71 -51.05 0.42
C LYS A 745 34.99 -52.09 1.29
N GLN A 746 34.58 -51.72 2.50
CA GLN A 746 33.93 -52.63 3.46
C GLN A 746 32.39 -52.56 3.38
N ASN A 747 31.83 -51.71 2.51
CA ASN A 747 30.38 -51.52 2.36
C ASN A 747 29.68 -51.19 3.70
N LEU A 748 30.34 -50.36 4.52
CA LEU A 748 29.85 -49.93 5.83
C LEU A 748 28.79 -48.85 5.71
N PHE A 749 28.76 -48.08 4.63
CA PHE A 749 27.86 -46.94 4.47
C PHE A 749 26.71 -47.25 3.50
N GLU A 750 25.53 -46.73 3.83
CA GLU A 750 24.36 -46.71 2.95
C GLU A 750 23.92 -45.24 2.80
N PHE A 751 24.28 -44.62 1.67
CA PHE A 751 23.92 -43.22 1.41
C PHE A 751 22.51 -43.11 0.83
N HIS A 752 21.70 -42.25 1.41
CA HIS A 752 20.35 -41.92 0.98
C HIS A 752 20.33 -40.48 0.47
N PHE A 753 19.92 -40.29 -0.78
CA PHE A 753 19.83 -38.99 -1.43
C PHE A 753 18.38 -38.58 -1.59
N LEU A 754 18.03 -37.42 -1.01
CA LEU A 754 16.66 -36.90 -1.01
C LEU A 754 16.67 -35.45 -1.56
N GLY A 755 16.12 -35.23 -2.75
CA GLY A 755 16.15 -33.93 -3.43
C GLY A 755 16.81 -33.98 -4.81
N LYS A 756 17.37 -32.87 -5.29
CA LYS A 756 18.09 -32.86 -6.59
C LYS A 756 19.54 -33.28 -6.37
N VAL A 757 20.07 -34.15 -7.23
CA VAL A 757 21.39 -34.75 -7.05
C VAL A 757 22.29 -34.40 -8.24
N ALA A 758 23.56 -34.06 -7.97
CA ALA A 758 24.55 -33.83 -9.01
C ALA A 758 24.87 -35.12 -9.79
N SER A 759 25.18 -34.96 -11.08
CA SER A 759 25.49 -36.07 -11.98
C SER A 759 26.62 -37.00 -11.48
N GLU A 760 27.55 -36.47 -10.71
CA GLU A 760 28.69 -37.16 -10.14
C GLU A 760 28.29 -38.23 -9.11
N LEU A 761 27.09 -38.12 -8.55
CA LEU A 761 26.52 -39.07 -7.61
C LEU A 761 25.53 -40.04 -8.27
N ASN A 762 25.33 -39.97 -9.59
CA ASN A 762 24.41 -40.88 -10.29
C ASN A 762 24.87 -42.34 -10.13
N GLY A 763 23.95 -43.20 -9.68
CA GLY A 763 24.23 -44.62 -9.44
C GLY A 763 25.04 -44.89 -8.17
N LEU A 764 25.42 -43.86 -7.41
CA LEU A 764 26.01 -43.98 -6.09
C LEU A 764 24.87 -43.81 -5.08
N GLY A 765 24.70 -44.73 -4.13
CA GLY A 765 23.66 -44.67 -3.09
C GLY A 765 22.21 -44.87 -3.57
N ILE A 766 21.26 -44.63 -2.66
CA ILE A 766 19.82 -44.82 -2.85
C ILE A 766 19.13 -43.47 -3.07
N TYR A 767 18.50 -43.30 -4.23
CA TYR A 767 17.80 -42.06 -4.58
C TYR A 767 16.30 -42.13 -4.23
N HIS A 768 15.83 -41.16 -3.43
CA HIS A 768 14.45 -41.08 -2.93
C HIS A 768 13.57 -40.07 -3.68
N GLY A 769 14.08 -39.47 -4.76
CA GLY A 769 13.37 -38.44 -5.50
C GLY A 769 13.37 -37.08 -4.80
N THR A 770 12.57 -36.16 -5.32
CA THR A 770 12.35 -34.84 -4.73
C THR A 770 11.35 -34.88 -3.57
N TYR A 771 11.32 -33.82 -2.78
CA TYR A 771 10.43 -33.67 -1.65
C TYR A 771 9.80 -32.29 -1.61
N THR A 772 8.70 -32.20 -0.86
CA THR A 772 8.02 -30.97 -0.49
C THR A 772 8.37 -30.60 0.94
N ARG A 773 8.08 -29.37 1.31
CA ARG A 773 8.27 -28.90 2.68
C ARG A 773 7.43 -29.65 3.71
N ASP A 774 6.33 -30.27 3.29
CA ASP A 774 5.37 -30.90 4.21
C ASP A 774 5.66 -32.39 4.43
N ASP A 775 6.30 -33.07 3.47
CA ASP A 775 6.61 -34.51 3.55
C ASP A 775 8.07 -34.82 3.90
N VAL A 776 8.97 -33.81 3.91
CA VAL A 776 10.41 -34.03 4.14
C VAL A 776 10.72 -34.72 5.47
N ILE A 777 10.01 -34.36 6.54
CA ILE A 777 10.23 -34.90 7.88
C ILE A 777 9.85 -36.39 7.93
N GLU A 778 8.69 -36.73 7.39
CA GLU A 778 8.21 -38.12 7.27
C GLU A 778 9.14 -38.97 6.40
N LYS A 779 9.61 -38.40 5.28
CA LYS A 779 10.55 -39.08 4.38
C LYS A 779 11.89 -39.35 5.06
N ILE A 780 12.43 -38.39 5.80
CA ILE A 780 13.67 -38.62 6.57
C ILE A 780 13.42 -39.67 7.66
N LYS A 781 12.29 -39.61 8.37
CA LYS A 781 11.95 -40.57 9.43
C LYS A 781 11.80 -41.99 8.90
N SER A 782 11.17 -42.19 7.74
CA SER A 782 10.96 -43.52 7.15
C SER A 782 12.25 -44.21 6.72
N ILE A 783 13.26 -43.42 6.31
CA ILE A 783 14.61 -43.92 5.98
C ILE A 783 15.33 -44.46 7.24
N LYS A 784 14.99 -43.92 8.42
CA LYS A 784 15.66 -44.18 9.70
C LYS A 784 17.19 -44.03 9.60
N PRO A 785 17.69 -42.86 9.15
CA PRO A 785 19.12 -42.63 9.06
C PRO A 785 19.74 -42.55 10.46
N HIS A 786 20.96 -43.02 10.59
CA HIS A 786 21.73 -42.82 11.83
C HIS A 786 22.32 -41.41 11.87
N ILE A 787 22.61 -40.83 10.70
CA ILE A 787 23.29 -39.54 10.65
C ILE A 787 22.94 -38.79 9.36
N GLY A 788 22.79 -37.48 9.49
CA GLY A 788 22.67 -36.56 8.36
C GLY A 788 23.99 -35.87 8.07
N ILE A 789 24.21 -35.42 6.84
CA ILE A 789 25.41 -34.63 6.49
C ILE A 789 25.06 -33.33 5.76
N VAL A 790 25.75 -32.25 6.13
CA VAL A 790 25.71 -30.94 5.47
C VAL A 790 27.15 -30.51 5.16
N LEU A 791 27.61 -30.81 3.95
CA LEU A 791 28.99 -30.59 3.52
C LEU A 791 29.12 -29.39 2.59
N SER A 792 28.38 -28.33 2.88
CA SER A 792 28.44 -27.06 2.14
C SER A 792 29.82 -26.43 2.24
N LEU A 793 30.50 -26.29 1.10
CA LEU A 793 31.86 -25.76 0.99
C LEU A 793 31.91 -24.21 1.00
N TRP A 794 30.82 -23.58 1.40
CA TRP A 794 30.65 -22.13 1.48
C TRP A 794 29.81 -21.78 2.72
N PRO A 795 29.95 -20.57 3.29
CA PRO A 795 29.22 -20.19 4.49
C PRO A 795 27.76 -19.94 4.17
N GLU A 796 26.90 -20.95 4.35
CA GLU A 796 25.46 -20.75 4.24
C GLU A 796 25.01 -19.63 5.19
N THR A 797 24.18 -18.73 4.68
CA THR A 797 23.50 -17.69 5.46
C THR A 797 22.46 -18.33 6.39
N PHE A 798 21.75 -19.33 5.89
CA PHE A 798 20.88 -20.21 6.67
C PHE A 798 20.79 -21.60 6.01
N CYS A 799 20.64 -22.65 6.81
CA CYS A 799 20.52 -24.02 6.33
C CYS A 799 19.17 -24.63 6.75
N HIS A 800 18.24 -24.75 5.80
CA HIS A 800 16.91 -25.35 6.04
C HIS A 800 17.00 -26.85 6.29
N THR A 801 17.84 -27.56 5.53
CA THR A 801 18.01 -29.01 5.63
C THR A 801 18.58 -29.44 6.99
N LEU A 802 19.41 -28.62 7.62
CA LEU A 802 19.84 -28.82 9.01
C LEU A 802 18.64 -28.82 9.97
N THR A 803 17.75 -27.83 9.86
CA THR A 803 16.54 -27.75 10.68
C THR A 803 15.60 -28.93 10.42
N GLU A 804 15.44 -29.33 9.15
CA GLU A 804 14.59 -30.45 8.75
C GLU A 804 15.11 -31.79 9.30
N MET A 805 16.42 -32.05 9.22
CA MET A 805 17.00 -33.26 9.80
C MET A 805 16.89 -33.29 11.32
N TRP A 806 17.12 -32.16 11.99
CA TRP A 806 16.91 -32.09 13.45
C TRP A 806 15.45 -32.30 13.83
N ALA A 807 14.49 -31.72 13.09
CA ALA A 807 13.07 -31.97 13.32
C ALA A 807 12.68 -33.45 13.08
N ALA A 808 13.37 -34.15 12.20
CA ALA A 808 13.19 -35.59 11.96
C ALA A 808 13.92 -36.51 12.96
N GLY A 809 14.63 -35.96 13.95
CA GLY A 809 15.34 -36.74 14.96
C GLY A 809 16.75 -37.17 14.56
N THR A 810 17.31 -36.62 13.48
CA THR A 810 18.59 -37.06 12.91
C THR A 810 19.71 -36.10 13.28
N PRO A 811 20.75 -36.52 14.02
CA PRO A 811 21.92 -35.68 14.31
C PRO A 811 22.78 -35.51 13.05
N VAL A 812 23.50 -34.39 12.96
CA VAL A 812 24.13 -33.95 11.70
C VAL A 812 25.64 -33.76 11.84
N VAL A 813 26.40 -34.23 10.84
CA VAL A 813 27.79 -33.79 10.61
C VAL A 813 27.76 -32.61 9.65
N GLY A 814 28.25 -31.46 10.09
CA GLY A 814 28.30 -30.24 9.29
C GLY A 814 29.71 -29.70 9.15
N ILE A 815 30.00 -29.02 8.04
CA ILE A 815 31.22 -28.22 7.94
C ILE A 815 31.12 -27.03 8.92
N ASP A 816 32.21 -26.75 9.63
CA ASP A 816 32.32 -25.63 10.57
C ASP A 816 32.47 -24.29 9.84
N LEU A 817 31.42 -23.91 9.12
CA LEU A 817 31.38 -22.72 8.29
C LEU A 817 29.97 -22.14 8.24
N GLY A 818 29.88 -20.81 8.33
CA GLY A 818 28.61 -20.09 8.23
C GLY A 818 27.58 -20.49 9.31
N ALA A 819 26.30 -20.41 8.95
CA ALA A 819 25.20 -20.76 9.83
C ALA A 819 25.17 -22.24 10.23
N VAL A 820 25.68 -23.16 9.40
CA VAL A 820 25.75 -24.59 9.73
C VAL A 820 26.67 -24.79 10.93
N GLY A 821 27.90 -24.28 10.84
CA GLY A 821 28.90 -24.35 11.91
C GLY A 821 28.42 -23.71 13.21
N ASN A 822 27.91 -22.47 13.11
CA ASN A 822 27.43 -21.72 14.26
C ASN A 822 26.28 -22.42 14.99
N ARG A 823 25.29 -22.91 14.25
CA ARG A 823 24.12 -23.57 14.84
C ARG A 823 24.48 -24.91 15.49
N ILE A 824 25.30 -25.74 14.85
CA ILE A 824 25.74 -27.01 15.46
C ILE A 824 26.58 -26.73 16.72
N ARG A 825 27.46 -25.72 16.72
CA ARG A 825 28.24 -25.33 17.91
C ARG A 825 27.35 -24.87 19.05
N GLN A 826 26.34 -24.05 18.74
CA GLN A 826 25.42 -23.49 19.74
C GLN A 826 24.55 -24.57 20.38
N THR A 827 24.01 -25.51 19.60
CA THR A 827 23.06 -26.52 20.10
C THR A 827 23.77 -27.78 20.59
N GLY A 828 24.93 -28.10 20.03
CA GLY A 828 25.60 -29.37 20.23
C GLY A 828 24.91 -30.56 19.56
N ALA A 829 23.87 -30.34 18.72
CA ALA A 829 23.06 -31.38 18.08
C ALA A 829 23.73 -31.97 16.82
N GLY A 830 25.01 -32.33 16.93
CA GLY A 830 25.80 -32.84 15.81
C GLY A 830 27.30 -32.78 16.03
N TRP A 831 28.03 -32.95 14.91
CA TRP A 831 29.49 -32.89 14.84
C TRP A 831 29.93 -31.88 13.79
N LEU A 832 31.10 -31.30 14.03
CA LEU A 832 31.71 -30.31 13.15
C LEU A 832 32.96 -30.90 12.50
N VAL A 833 33.12 -30.60 11.22
CA VAL A 833 34.31 -30.95 10.43
C VAL A 833 34.91 -29.71 9.79
N SER A 834 36.22 -29.72 9.58
CA SER A 834 36.90 -28.62 8.89
C SER A 834 36.51 -28.59 7.40
N SER A 835 36.58 -27.41 6.78
CA SER A 835 36.28 -27.23 5.35
C SER A 835 37.28 -27.90 4.41
N ASP A 836 38.48 -28.22 4.89
CA ASP A 836 39.55 -28.93 4.18
C ASP A 836 39.60 -30.44 4.48
N ILE A 837 38.59 -30.96 5.18
CA ILE A 837 38.53 -32.38 5.56
C ILE A 837 38.62 -33.31 4.35
N THR A 838 39.40 -34.38 4.48
CA THR A 838 39.50 -35.44 3.47
C THR A 838 38.33 -36.42 3.56
N SER A 839 38.06 -37.17 2.48
CA SER A 839 37.08 -38.26 2.46
C SER A 839 37.38 -39.32 3.52
N HIS A 840 38.67 -39.63 3.73
CA HIS A 840 39.11 -40.60 4.73
C HIS A 840 38.79 -40.15 6.16
N GLU A 841 39.17 -38.92 6.52
CA GLU A 841 38.90 -38.34 7.84
C GLU A 841 37.40 -38.20 8.11
N CYS A 842 36.64 -37.75 7.10
CA CYS A 842 35.19 -37.58 7.24
C CYS A 842 34.51 -38.93 7.51
N LYS A 843 34.90 -40.00 6.79
CA LYS A 843 34.40 -41.35 7.08
C LYS A 843 34.79 -41.85 8.46
N ALA A 844 36.06 -41.69 8.84
CA ALA A 844 36.54 -42.12 10.15
C ALA A 844 35.75 -41.44 11.28
N LEU A 845 35.45 -40.15 11.12
CA LEU A 845 34.62 -39.40 12.06
C LEU A 845 33.18 -39.92 12.08
N ILE A 846 32.55 -40.16 10.93
CA ILE A 846 31.17 -40.69 10.91
C ILE A 846 31.12 -42.07 11.56
N ILE A 847 32.09 -42.96 11.26
CA ILE A 847 32.19 -44.27 11.90
C ILE A 847 32.31 -44.11 13.41
N ASN A 848 33.22 -43.29 13.91
CA ASN A 848 33.37 -43.05 15.34
C ASN A 848 32.08 -42.47 15.96
N ALA A 849 31.43 -41.53 15.27
CA ALA A 849 30.20 -40.89 15.71
C ALA A 849 29.05 -41.88 15.92
N VAL A 850 28.92 -42.90 15.05
CA VAL A 850 27.80 -43.87 15.11
C VAL A 850 28.19 -45.25 15.67
N THR A 851 29.44 -45.44 16.08
CA THR A 851 29.89 -46.67 16.77
C THR A 851 30.16 -46.44 18.25
N ASN A 852 30.43 -45.21 18.67
CA ASN A 852 30.55 -44.86 20.08
C ASN A 852 29.18 -44.44 20.65
N LYS A 853 28.50 -45.38 21.32
CA LYS A 853 27.17 -45.20 21.92
C LYS A 853 27.08 -43.97 22.83
N ASN A 854 28.10 -43.71 23.65
CA ASN A 854 28.07 -42.59 24.58
C ASN A 854 28.11 -41.24 23.85
N ILE A 855 29.02 -41.12 22.86
CA ILE A 855 29.14 -39.90 22.06
C ILE A 855 27.87 -39.65 21.25
N TYR A 856 27.33 -40.69 20.60
CA TYR A 856 26.10 -40.56 19.81
C TYR A 856 24.90 -40.15 20.67
N ASN A 857 24.68 -40.85 21.79
CA ASN A 857 23.53 -40.60 22.66
C ASN A 857 23.60 -39.22 23.32
N GLU A 858 24.80 -38.68 23.56
CA GLU A 858 24.97 -37.28 23.96
C GLU A 858 24.41 -36.31 22.90
N LYS A 859 24.72 -36.54 21.62
CA LYS A 859 24.20 -35.71 20.51
C LYS A 859 22.69 -35.82 20.34
N ILE A 860 22.13 -37.02 20.52
CA ILE A 860 20.68 -37.21 20.53
C ILE A 860 20.03 -36.42 21.67
N LYS A 861 20.60 -36.45 22.88
CA LYS A 861 20.09 -35.65 24.00
C LYS A 861 20.11 -34.15 23.69
N LYS A 862 21.18 -33.66 23.07
CA LYS A 862 21.29 -32.25 22.62
C LYS A 862 20.28 -31.91 21.52
N LEU A 863 20.06 -32.81 20.57
CA LEU A 863 19.05 -32.66 19.52
C LEU A 863 17.64 -32.57 20.12
N ASN A 864 17.28 -33.48 21.02
CA ASN A 864 15.96 -33.46 21.65
C ASN A 864 15.78 -32.19 22.50
N THR A 865 16.84 -31.75 23.20
CA THR A 865 16.82 -30.45 23.90
C THR A 865 16.57 -29.28 22.94
N TRP A 866 17.15 -29.30 21.74
CA TRP A 866 16.86 -28.30 20.70
C TRP A 866 15.40 -28.36 20.25
N GLN A 867 14.85 -29.56 20.02
CA GLN A 867 13.44 -29.75 19.63
C GLN A 867 12.51 -29.15 20.69
N ASP A 868 12.73 -29.47 21.97
CA ASP A 868 11.93 -29.01 23.11
C ASP A 868 12.10 -27.51 23.45
N SER A 869 13.00 -26.81 22.76
CA SER A 869 13.26 -25.39 22.99
C SER A 869 13.16 -24.57 21.71
N ILE A 870 14.28 -24.38 21.00
CA ILE A 870 14.38 -23.56 19.78
C ILE A 870 13.50 -24.14 18.66
N GLY A 871 13.43 -25.47 18.54
CA GLY A 871 12.64 -26.15 17.51
C GLY A 871 11.17 -25.77 17.56
N ILE A 872 10.55 -25.77 18.73
CA ILE A 872 9.13 -25.38 18.90
C ILE A 872 8.89 -23.87 18.99
N THR A 873 9.90 -23.06 19.33
CA THR A 873 9.73 -21.61 19.52
C THR A 873 10.08 -20.78 18.29
N ASN A 874 11.04 -21.20 17.46
CA ASN A 874 11.48 -20.50 16.24
C ASN A 874 10.50 -20.75 15.07
N THR A 875 9.24 -20.38 15.31
CA THR A 875 8.09 -20.51 14.40
C THR A 875 8.08 -19.41 13.34
N THR A 876 7.26 -19.57 12.29
CA THR A 876 7.05 -18.47 11.32
C THR A 876 6.44 -17.24 11.98
N LYS A 877 5.58 -17.44 13.00
CA LYS A 877 4.99 -16.38 13.82
C LYS A 877 6.04 -15.61 14.61
N TRP A 878 6.95 -16.30 15.31
CA TRP A 878 8.03 -15.65 16.05
C TRP A 878 8.90 -14.80 15.11
N MET A 879 9.28 -15.36 13.96
CA MET A 879 10.05 -14.63 12.95
C MET A 879 9.28 -13.38 12.47
N SER A 880 7.98 -13.52 12.18
CA SER A 880 7.17 -12.42 11.67
C SER A 880 7.02 -11.28 12.67
N GLU A 881 6.94 -11.59 13.98
CA GLU A 881 6.92 -10.58 15.05
C GLU A 881 8.19 -9.73 15.08
N GLN A 882 9.36 -10.34 14.83
CA GLN A 882 10.64 -9.60 14.71
C GLN A 882 10.60 -8.62 13.53
N TYR A 883 10.16 -9.08 12.35
CA TYR A 883 10.02 -8.22 11.17
C TYR A 883 9.02 -7.09 11.41
N VAL A 884 7.84 -7.39 11.97
CA VAL A 884 6.81 -6.38 12.26
C VAL A 884 7.31 -5.33 13.24
N SER A 885 8.13 -5.71 14.23
CA SER A 885 8.77 -4.76 15.15
C SER A 885 9.64 -3.75 14.40
N LEU A 886 10.45 -4.23 13.44
CA LEU A 886 11.26 -3.36 12.59
C LEU A 886 10.40 -2.48 11.67
N TYR A 887 9.35 -3.03 11.07
CA TYR A 887 8.47 -2.26 10.18
C TYR A 887 7.81 -1.09 10.93
N LYS A 888 7.34 -1.35 12.16
CA LYS A 888 6.72 -0.31 12.99
C LYS A 888 7.70 0.81 13.34
N LYS A 889 8.97 0.50 13.62
CA LYS A 889 9.99 1.53 13.90
C LYS A 889 10.18 2.49 12.73
N LEU A 890 10.03 2.00 11.50
CA LEU A 890 10.17 2.81 10.27
C LEU A 890 8.93 3.65 9.94
N HIS A 891 7.77 3.40 10.58
CA HIS A 891 6.54 4.16 10.36
C HIS A 891 6.26 5.18 11.48
N VAL A 892 7.09 5.20 12.51
CA VAL A 892 7.01 6.11 13.68
C VAL A 892 8.13 7.17 13.65
N ALA A 893 9.00 7.14 12.63
CA ALA A 893 10.16 8.02 12.49
C ALA A 893 9.86 9.26 11.64
#